data_AF-A0A2K4XA14-F1
#
_entry.id   AF-A0A2K4XA14-F1
#
_cell.length_a   1.000
_cell.length_b   1.000
_cell.length_c   1.000
_cell.angle_alpha   90.00
_cell.angle_beta   90.00
_cell.angle_gamma   90.00
#
_symmetry.space_group_name_H-M   'P 1'
#
loop_
_entity.id
_entity.type
_entity.pdbx_description
1 polymer ?
#
loop_
_entity_poly.entity_id
_entity_poly.type
_entity_poly.pdbx_seq_one_letter_code
_entity_poly.pdbx_strand_id
1 'polypeptide(L)'
;MAKRMIKFTPIAASVALTLGLTACGTDNDRNTYVPPVESFSATGEAQFSVEVTGKAVKGAMKGAVVSVTTLDDSGQSVPVAFRSAASAEAETFSEEGLSQDAADAAVEASKQASNPDVVTDESGRYSIYLESDFTGPVYITVKTSAEGDDSFLRCDAYVGCGDYDEAPEADDVNDGDTKIEFGEWYKTDLELSVVKYIPAVEADTSGASGIAGEENVDSSYKANATFLTTLVASILIESGASIDESAIASASLDTVIQVLGPDAALLLSSIIGDLSNGGAVDLSEVDGEEELSEGILAIAQLSSSIQGLPSIADVMSSIKAGIQSGQFKNNTDEGIAAIATMLQSAVTSTSNVFVAIATGSEDDIKAALEAAYAAKIPAPSAGEIVAFAANSADIAKKAKEAKDKAVKNGAATDAGLAVAAEKVKKALEVIGCTDSGCTVDEDFYVALAAALTAEITASQTSLTALEMDIDSAESSLEDVQAMGGDALTADNAAAFVSAVTLLKNEADTAGLSVKAGSIYVKSQGYVTAANALVAESSDYQQVLDSATSLNTDALTAVTDAVAYDVALAALVVEADAAIEDFDIELAAAKLVAEDTADVADVKKTAADMAEATSTSALATAEDAMVDTAENAAEAQELAMNAVEAASEFAAAVDALEIAIAQALAAANDYLELEGEGAQAMVDALVAMQTAAEAQGELANEQFVTAYNLQITAEEAVAKFAVLTSVKATSESLSTMTVLTNTGGQAVIDAADVLADVIDELADMGNSGEGTSTRQPEWDYNYSLDDLTLVLTNDTTDEMISAAASYQGEQLVVAWGATLVGGDATVELMTADSQANALTDCVDFAAGTIDETQIDSCLIFTFDGEVDADTVDDAEIVNTETWNHVEIMDGESGFAGMLNITANDATDMGTVTLEGMSGDLDFKVMGMVDSSGDEDESTLDVMVKGDTAMGYTLSLTGMESEGYTGDVKAMYNGEMMSFGTATKVTNGVSITYIDGDVVPYTDVDLIDASK
;
A
#
# COMPACT_ATOMS: atom_id res chain seq x y z
N MET A 1 55.93 -6.91 27.67
CA MET A 1 56.11 -7.94 28.72
C MET A 1 54.92 -8.87 28.68
N ALA A 2 55.17 -10.19 28.59
CA ALA A 2 54.25 -11.36 28.74
C ALA A 2 52.95 -11.33 27.90
N LYS A 3 52.80 -12.04 26.77
CA LYS A 3 52.84 -13.50 26.53
C LYS A 3 51.95 -14.32 27.48
N ARG A 4 50.81 -14.82 26.97
CA ARG A 4 50.04 -16.05 27.31
C ARG A 4 48.73 -16.00 26.48
N MET A 5 48.52 -16.71 25.37
CA MET A 5 48.45 -18.16 25.13
C MET A 5 47.57 -18.95 26.10
N ILE A 6 46.66 -19.76 25.50
CA ILE A 6 45.90 -20.96 25.95
C ILE A 6 44.39 -20.74 25.68
N LYS A 7 43.68 -21.49 24.81
CA LYS A 7 43.62 -22.96 24.66
C LYS A 7 43.43 -23.44 23.21
N PHE A 8 44.43 -24.12 22.67
CA PHE A 8 44.21 -25.30 21.80
C PHE A 8 44.25 -26.54 22.70
N THR A 9 43.30 -27.44 22.50
CA THR A 9 43.17 -28.74 23.17
C THR A 9 44.20 -29.72 22.58
N PRO A 10 45.15 -30.26 23.36
CA PRO A 10 46.02 -31.34 22.89
C PRO A 10 45.43 -32.70 23.26
N ILE A 11 45.34 -33.53 22.22
CA ILE A 11 45.16 -34.98 22.22
C ILE A 11 46.08 -35.61 23.27
N ALA A 12 45.52 -36.34 24.25
CA ALA A 12 46.26 -37.35 24.99
C ALA A 12 45.33 -38.28 25.80
N ALA A 13 45.37 -39.56 25.45
CA ALA A 13 45.68 -40.72 26.30
C ALA A 13 44.93 -41.94 25.74
N SER A 14 45.55 -43.05 25.36
CA SER A 14 46.56 -43.84 26.09
C SER A 14 47.12 -44.87 25.09
N VAL A 15 48.40 -45.25 25.03
CA VAL A 15 49.15 -46.10 25.99
C VAL A 15 50.66 -45.92 25.71
N ALA A 16 51.40 -45.18 26.53
CA ALA A 16 52.36 -45.59 27.56
C ALA A 16 53.20 -46.90 27.39
N LEU A 17 54.51 -46.75 27.65
CA LEU A 17 55.47 -47.70 28.27
C LEU A 17 56.14 -48.81 27.42
N THR A 18 57.41 -48.63 27.03
CA THR A 18 58.60 -49.19 27.73
C THR A 18 59.94 -48.96 26.99
N LEU A 19 60.94 -48.45 27.75
CA LEU A 19 62.41 -48.51 27.54
C LEU A 19 62.99 -47.55 26.47
N GLY A 20 63.87 -46.58 26.74
CA GLY A 20 64.79 -46.39 27.86
C GLY A 20 66.13 -47.10 27.62
N LEU A 21 67.13 -46.34 27.11
CA LEU A 21 68.53 -46.24 27.60
C LEU A 21 69.62 -46.12 26.51
N THR A 22 70.35 -45.01 26.62
CA THR A 22 71.82 -44.81 26.52
C THR A 22 72.73 -45.87 25.86
N ALA A 23 73.52 -45.39 24.90
CA ALA A 23 74.94 -45.66 24.59
C ALA A 23 75.52 -47.10 24.59
N CYS A 24 76.37 -47.32 23.57
CA CYS A 24 77.31 -48.41 23.30
C CYS A 24 76.78 -49.64 22.56
N GLY A 25 77.19 -49.74 21.29
CA GLY A 25 77.95 -50.90 20.81
C GLY A 25 77.16 -52.15 20.40
N THR A 26 77.28 -52.45 19.10
CA THR A 26 77.24 -53.79 18.47
C THR A 26 75.94 -54.59 18.46
N ASP A 27 75.56 -54.91 17.22
CA ASP A 27 74.91 -56.13 16.72
C ASP A 27 73.46 -56.48 17.06
N ASN A 28 72.81 -56.87 15.96
CA ASN A 28 71.63 -57.73 15.78
C ASN A 28 70.22 -57.15 15.82
N ASP A 29 69.69 -57.03 14.59
CA ASP A 29 68.47 -57.68 14.10
C ASP A 29 67.15 -57.38 14.82
N ARG A 30 66.43 -56.38 14.29
CA ARG A 30 65.02 -56.51 13.86
C ARG A 30 64.60 -55.28 13.04
N ASN A 31 64.79 -55.38 11.73
CA ASN A 31 64.17 -54.49 10.75
C ASN A 31 62.68 -54.87 10.63
N THR A 32 61.79 -54.08 11.24
CA THR A 32 60.38 -54.09 10.86
C THR A 32 60.25 -53.18 9.64
N TYR A 33 59.88 -53.77 8.49
CA TYR A 33 59.51 -53.03 7.29
C TYR A 33 58.27 -52.19 7.59
N VAL A 34 58.40 -50.86 7.50
CA VAL A 34 57.25 -49.97 7.34
C VAL A 34 57.03 -49.86 5.83
N PRO A 35 55.92 -50.35 5.27
CA PRO A 35 55.63 -50.15 3.86
C PRO A 35 55.62 -48.65 3.54
N PRO A 36 56.11 -48.21 2.36
CA PRO A 36 55.81 -46.86 1.91
C PRO A 36 54.29 -46.70 1.89
N VAL A 37 53.81 -45.59 2.45
CA VAL A 37 52.41 -45.22 2.33
C VAL A 37 52.20 -44.86 0.86
N GLU A 38 51.36 -45.61 0.15
CA GLU A 38 50.98 -45.24 -1.22
C GLU A 38 50.24 -43.89 -1.15
N SER A 39 50.81 -42.85 -1.77
CA SER A 39 50.12 -41.58 -2.01
C SER A 39 49.52 -41.59 -3.41
N PHE A 40 48.34 -41.01 -3.53
CA PHE A 40 47.60 -40.83 -4.76
C PHE A 40 47.60 -39.34 -5.09
N SER A 41 47.83 -38.97 -6.34
CA SER A 41 47.78 -37.57 -6.80
C SER A 41 46.49 -37.35 -7.57
N ALA A 42 45.78 -36.27 -7.24
CA ALA A 42 44.65 -35.77 -8.01
C ALA A 42 44.99 -34.40 -8.57
N THR A 43 44.51 -34.12 -9.79
CA THR A 43 44.59 -32.81 -10.42
C THR A 43 43.18 -32.45 -10.86
N GLY A 44 42.71 -31.28 -10.46
CA GLY A 44 41.44 -30.70 -10.91
C GLY A 44 41.71 -29.39 -11.65
N GLU A 45 40.88 -29.11 -12.64
CA GLU A 45 40.80 -27.80 -13.30
C GLU A 45 39.43 -27.20 -12.98
N ALA A 46 39.37 -25.89 -12.74
CA ALA A 46 38.13 -25.16 -12.50
C ALA A 46 38.17 -23.83 -13.25
N GLN A 47 37.10 -23.53 -13.99
CA GLN A 47 36.87 -22.22 -14.60
C GLN A 47 35.69 -21.58 -13.88
N PHE A 48 35.74 -20.28 -13.65
CA PHE A 48 34.68 -19.53 -12.96
C PHE A 48 34.04 -18.54 -13.94
N SER A 49 32.84 -18.84 -14.43
CA SER A 49 32.14 -18.06 -15.46
C SER A 49 30.65 -17.86 -15.18
N VAL A 50 30.14 -18.37 -14.06
CA VAL A 50 28.75 -18.12 -13.61
C VAL A 50 28.77 -16.94 -12.64
N GLU A 51 28.32 -15.78 -13.09
CA GLU A 51 28.25 -14.58 -12.26
C GLU A 51 26.99 -14.59 -11.40
N VAL A 52 27.15 -14.25 -10.12
CA VAL A 52 26.03 -13.94 -9.22
C VAL A 52 26.26 -12.56 -8.61
N THR A 53 25.39 -11.62 -8.96
CA THR A 53 25.41 -10.24 -8.47
C THR A 53 24.28 -10.00 -7.49
N GLY A 54 24.46 -9.06 -6.56
CA GLY A 54 23.39 -8.67 -5.66
C GLY A 54 23.71 -7.41 -4.89
N LYS A 55 22.66 -6.86 -4.26
CA LYS A 55 22.74 -5.77 -3.30
C LYS A 55 22.27 -6.24 -1.93
N ALA A 56 23.02 -5.92 -0.89
CA ALA A 56 22.62 -6.13 0.49
C ALA A 56 22.02 -4.85 1.05
N VAL A 57 20.68 -4.81 1.12
CA VAL A 57 19.94 -3.57 1.39
C VAL A 57 18.89 -3.76 2.47
N LYS A 58 19.03 -2.90 3.47
CA LYS A 58 18.05 -2.57 4.51
C LYS A 58 18.00 -1.06 4.72
N GLY A 59 19.19 -0.46 4.86
CA GLY A 59 19.73 0.57 3.97
C GLY A 59 21.04 0.00 3.41
N ALA A 60 21.81 0.73 2.61
CA ALA A 60 23.04 0.22 2.02
C ALA A 60 23.99 -0.31 3.10
N MET A 61 24.43 -1.57 2.96
CA MET A 61 25.40 -2.19 3.86
C MET A 61 26.79 -2.04 3.25
N LYS A 62 27.55 -1.01 3.64
CA LYS A 62 28.89 -0.73 3.11
C LYS A 62 29.95 -1.57 3.79
N GLY A 63 30.90 -2.15 3.04
CA GLY A 63 32.04 -2.89 3.59
C GLY A 63 31.65 -4.15 4.38
N ALA A 64 30.44 -4.66 4.18
CA ALA A 64 29.90 -5.82 4.84
C ALA A 64 30.52 -7.10 4.27
N VAL A 65 30.81 -8.07 5.14
CA VAL A 65 31.48 -9.31 4.75
C VAL A 65 30.51 -10.23 4.04
N VAL A 66 30.90 -10.73 2.85
CA VAL A 66 30.12 -11.66 2.03
C VAL A 66 30.64 -13.08 2.23
N SER A 67 29.73 -14.02 2.49
CA SER A 67 30.03 -15.44 2.61
C SER A 67 29.11 -16.28 1.73
N VAL A 68 29.68 -17.32 1.09
CA VAL A 68 29.01 -18.12 0.06
C VAL A 68 29.06 -19.59 0.46
N THR A 69 27.89 -20.20 0.57
CA THR A 69 27.73 -21.61 0.94
C THR A 69 26.68 -22.31 0.08
N THR A 70 26.62 -23.63 0.15
CA THR A 70 25.54 -24.48 -0.40
C THR A 70 25.11 -25.48 0.66
N LEU A 71 24.02 -26.22 0.42
CA LEU A 71 23.64 -27.35 1.26
C LEU A 71 24.13 -28.64 0.60
N ASP A 72 24.79 -29.50 1.39
CA ASP A 72 25.12 -30.84 0.95
C ASP A 72 23.88 -31.76 0.94
N ASP A 73 24.05 -33.00 0.43
CA ASP A 73 22.98 -34.03 0.39
C ASP A 73 22.37 -34.35 1.78
N SER A 74 23.03 -33.95 2.87
CA SER A 74 22.56 -34.13 4.25
C SER A 74 21.85 -32.90 4.83
N GLY A 75 21.74 -31.82 4.05
CA GLY A 75 21.17 -30.55 4.45
C GLY A 75 22.12 -29.72 5.33
N GLN A 76 23.42 -30.00 5.32
CA GLN A 76 24.42 -29.23 6.06
C GLN A 76 25.05 -28.16 5.16
N SER A 77 25.20 -26.93 5.69
CA SER A 77 25.90 -25.85 4.99
C SER A 77 27.39 -26.17 4.81
N VAL A 78 27.87 -26.09 3.57
CA VAL A 78 29.25 -26.30 3.15
C VAL A 78 29.73 -25.14 2.25
N PRO A 79 31.03 -24.75 2.29
CA PRO A 79 31.54 -23.68 1.43
C PRO A 79 31.46 -24.04 -0.06
N VAL A 80 31.22 -23.03 -0.90
CA VAL A 80 31.30 -23.13 -2.38
C VAL A 80 32.57 -22.44 -2.85
N ALA A 81 33.23 -22.96 -3.88
CA ALA A 81 34.37 -22.28 -4.49
C ALA A 81 33.88 -21.11 -5.35
N PHE A 82 34.49 -19.92 -5.19
CA PHE A 82 34.14 -18.73 -5.96
C PHE A 82 35.32 -17.77 -6.17
N ARG A 83 35.19 -16.85 -7.13
CA ARG A 83 36.16 -15.78 -7.43
C ARG A 83 35.49 -14.40 -7.45
N SER A 84 36.32 -13.36 -7.47
CA SER A 84 35.89 -11.96 -7.57
C SER A 84 35.85 -11.42 -9.02
N ALA A 85 36.27 -12.24 -10.00
CA ALA A 85 36.26 -11.91 -11.42
C ALA A 85 36.11 -13.19 -12.26
N ALA A 86 35.58 -13.06 -13.47
CA ALA A 86 35.47 -14.15 -14.43
C ALA A 86 36.86 -14.70 -14.82
N SER A 87 36.94 -16.02 -15.02
CA SER A 87 38.18 -16.71 -15.38
C SER A 87 38.36 -16.77 -16.89
N ALA A 88 39.43 -16.13 -17.39
CA ALA A 88 39.83 -16.23 -18.80
C ALA A 88 40.39 -17.61 -19.18
N GLU A 89 41.03 -18.30 -18.24
CA GLU A 89 41.55 -19.68 -18.40
C GLU A 89 41.26 -20.49 -17.13
N ALA A 90 41.17 -21.82 -17.25
CA ALA A 90 40.92 -22.70 -16.12
C ALA A 90 42.11 -22.71 -15.12
N GLU A 91 41.80 -22.57 -13.83
CA GLU A 91 42.75 -22.69 -12.73
C GLU A 91 43.06 -24.16 -12.44
N THR A 92 44.34 -24.52 -12.25
CA THR A 92 44.76 -25.91 -11.96
C THR A 92 45.11 -26.11 -10.48
N PHE A 93 44.51 -27.12 -9.87
CA PHE A 93 44.75 -27.55 -8.48
C PHE A 93 45.34 -28.95 -8.48
N SER A 94 46.32 -29.22 -7.61
CA SER A 94 46.94 -30.55 -7.52
C SER A 94 47.32 -30.88 -6.08
N GLU A 95 46.77 -31.98 -5.57
CA GLU A 95 46.92 -32.41 -4.18
C GLU A 95 47.25 -33.91 -4.08
N GLU A 96 47.82 -34.32 -2.95
CA GLU A 96 48.14 -35.73 -2.66
C GLU A 96 47.35 -36.27 -1.46
N GLY A 97 46.79 -37.47 -1.59
CA GLY A 97 45.99 -38.15 -0.58
C GLY A 97 46.44 -39.58 -0.28
N LEU A 98 45.95 -40.14 0.83
CA LEU A 98 46.22 -41.53 1.23
C LEU A 98 45.34 -42.56 0.47
N SER A 99 44.40 -42.07 -0.33
CA SER A 99 43.54 -42.77 -1.29
C SER A 99 43.19 -41.80 -2.42
N GLN A 100 42.67 -42.29 -3.54
CA GLN A 100 42.20 -41.43 -4.63
C GLN A 100 41.10 -40.46 -4.14
N ASP A 101 40.07 -40.98 -3.47
CA ASP A 101 38.99 -40.15 -2.89
C ASP A 101 39.51 -39.06 -1.93
N ALA A 102 40.60 -39.34 -1.19
CA ALA A 102 41.19 -38.36 -0.28
C ALA A 102 42.03 -37.31 -1.02
N ALA A 103 42.61 -37.65 -2.18
CA ALA A 103 43.30 -36.71 -3.04
C ALA A 103 42.29 -35.82 -3.78
N ASP A 104 41.19 -36.39 -4.27
CA ASP A 104 40.11 -35.66 -4.94
C ASP A 104 39.43 -34.68 -3.96
N ALA A 105 39.11 -35.13 -2.73
CA ALA A 105 38.58 -34.25 -1.69
C ALA A 105 39.56 -33.15 -1.24
N ALA A 106 40.87 -33.42 -1.29
CA ALA A 106 41.88 -32.40 -1.00
C ALA A 106 41.95 -31.34 -2.11
N VAL A 107 41.80 -31.73 -3.37
CA VAL A 107 41.69 -30.79 -4.51
C VAL A 107 40.50 -29.86 -4.33
N GLU A 108 39.31 -30.41 -4.02
CA GLU A 108 38.11 -29.60 -3.77
C GLU A 108 38.27 -28.66 -2.55
N ALA A 109 38.89 -29.13 -1.47
CA ALA A 109 39.21 -28.28 -0.32
C ALA A 109 40.22 -27.17 -0.68
N SER A 110 41.16 -27.42 -1.60
CA SER A 110 42.15 -26.46 -2.09
C SER A 110 41.50 -25.37 -2.95
N LYS A 111 40.53 -25.74 -3.80
CA LYS A 111 39.68 -24.81 -4.56
C LYS A 111 38.95 -23.84 -3.62
N GLN A 112 38.27 -24.38 -2.60
CA GLN A 112 37.53 -23.61 -1.60
C GLN A 112 38.45 -22.73 -0.72
N ALA A 113 39.62 -23.24 -0.33
CA ALA A 113 40.59 -22.48 0.45
C ALA A 113 41.20 -21.28 -0.31
N SER A 114 41.03 -21.24 -1.63
CA SER A 114 41.48 -20.15 -2.50
C SER A 114 40.43 -19.06 -2.69
N ASN A 115 39.27 -19.16 -2.02
CA ASN A 115 38.23 -18.11 -2.06
C ASN A 115 38.78 -16.78 -1.53
N PRO A 116 38.51 -15.65 -2.22
CA PRO A 116 38.90 -14.34 -1.73
C PRO A 116 38.01 -13.88 -0.57
N ASP A 117 38.52 -12.94 0.23
CA ASP A 117 37.68 -12.13 1.11
C ASP A 117 36.89 -11.15 0.23
N VAL A 118 35.56 -11.21 0.26
CA VAL A 118 34.67 -10.30 -0.49
C VAL A 118 33.91 -9.44 0.50
N VAL A 119 33.87 -8.14 0.20
CA VAL A 119 33.08 -7.16 0.94
C VAL A 119 32.21 -6.38 -0.02
N THR A 120 31.11 -5.84 0.48
CA THR A 120 30.24 -4.97 -0.30
C THR A 120 30.84 -3.58 -0.53
N ASP A 121 30.45 -2.93 -1.62
CA ASP A 121 30.79 -1.53 -1.87
C ASP A 121 29.89 -0.54 -1.09
N GLU A 122 30.00 0.77 -1.37
CA GLU A 122 29.24 1.80 -0.67
C GLU A 122 27.73 1.70 -0.87
N SER A 123 27.28 1.16 -2.01
CA SER A 123 25.86 0.93 -2.32
C SER A 123 25.38 -0.45 -1.85
N GLY A 124 26.23 -1.20 -1.14
CA GLY A 124 25.92 -2.55 -0.66
C GLY A 124 26.03 -3.65 -1.71
N ARG A 125 26.66 -3.38 -2.86
CA ARG A 125 26.76 -4.34 -3.97
C ARG A 125 27.84 -5.37 -3.73
N TYR A 126 27.63 -6.56 -4.28
CA TYR A 126 28.63 -7.61 -4.41
C TYR A 126 28.47 -8.35 -5.73
N SER A 127 29.59 -8.89 -6.23
CA SER A 127 29.62 -9.82 -7.34
C SER A 127 30.57 -10.98 -7.00
N ILE A 128 30.14 -12.19 -7.32
CA ILE A 128 30.91 -13.42 -7.16
C ILE A 128 30.79 -14.27 -8.42
N TYR A 129 31.82 -15.08 -8.68
CA TYR A 129 31.87 -15.96 -9.86
C TYR A 129 32.01 -17.40 -9.39
N LEU A 130 31.01 -18.23 -9.68
CA LEU A 130 30.97 -19.67 -9.36
C LEU A 130 31.60 -20.50 -10.49
N GLU A 131 31.94 -21.75 -10.18
CA GLU A 131 32.46 -22.70 -11.18
C GLU A 131 31.49 -22.83 -12.37
N SER A 132 32.02 -22.93 -13.59
CA SER A 132 31.25 -22.94 -14.85
C SER A 132 30.21 -24.06 -14.93
N ASP A 133 30.43 -25.17 -14.22
CA ASP A 133 29.53 -26.33 -14.16
C ASP A 133 28.72 -26.40 -12.85
N PHE A 134 28.75 -25.36 -12.01
CA PHE A 134 27.98 -25.31 -10.77
C PHE A 134 26.48 -25.36 -11.07
N THR A 135 25.77 -26.20 -10.33
CA THR A 135 24.31 -26.27 -10.35
C THR A 135 23.78 -26.58 -8.95
N GLY A 136 22.63 -25.98 -8.62
CA GLY A 136 21.98 -26.13 -7.32
C GLY A 136 21.86 -24.81 -6.56
N PRO A 137 21.44 -24.86 -5.28
CA PRO A 137 21.23 -23.68 -4.48
C PRO A 137 22.54 -23.08 -3.99
N VAL A 138 22.69 -21.76 -4.09
CA VAL A 138 23.75 -20.97 -3.48
C VAL A 138 23.15 -20.05 -2.41
N TYR A 139 23.77 -20.04 -1.24
CA TYR A 139 23.39 -19.22 -0.09
C TYR A 139 24.44 -18.14 0.07
N ILE A 140 24.00 -16.89 0.00
CA ILE A 140 24.87 -15.74 0.19
C ILE A 140 24.41 -15.05 1.47
N THR A 141 25.34 -14.89 2.40
CA THR A 141 25.12 -14.18 3.66
C THR A 141 26.04 -12.97 3.72
N VAL A 142 25.45 -11.80 3.96
CA VAL A 142 26.12 -10.51 4.05
C VAL A 142 25.98 -9.94 5.45
N LYS A 143 27.10 -9.55 6.06
CA LYS A 143 27.14 -9.21 7.49
C LYS A 143 27.88 -7.92 7.79
N THR A 144 27.25 -7.06 8.59
CA THR A 144 27.90 -5.93 9.27
C THR A 144 28.18 -6.26 10.73
N SER A 145 29.13 -5.54 11.33
CA SER A 145 29.52 -5.67 12.74
C SER A 145 29.53 -4.31 13.44
N ALA A 146 29.00 -4.28 14.67
CA ALA A 146 29.09 -3.11 15.54
C ALA A 146 30.54 -2.84 16.00
N GLU A 147 31.38 -3.88 16.07
CA GLU A 147 32.79 -3.78 16.47
C GLU A 147 33.72 -4.61 15.57
N GLY A 148 34.93 -4.10 15.32
CA GLY A 148 36.05 -4.91 14.83
C GLY A 148 36.21 -5.06 13.32
N ASP A 149 35.35 -4.42 12.51
CA ASP A 149 35.52 -4.27 11.06
C ASP A 149 35.19 -2.84 10.60
N ASP A 150 35.29 -2.58 9.29
CA ASP A 150 34.99 -1.29 8.65
C ASP A 150 33.62 -1.28 7.95
N SER A 151 32.68 -2.15 8.38
CA SER A 151 31.34 -2.25 7.79
C SER A 151 30.37 -1.22 8.36
N PHE A 152 29.49 -0.62 7.56
CA PHE A 152 28.52 0.38 8.01
C PHE A 152 27.14 0.09 7.42
N LEU A 153 26.10 0.52 8.13
CA LEU A 153 24.73 0.50 7.65
C LEU A 153 24.23 1.93 7.50
N ARG A 154 23.56 2.22 6.39
CA ARG A 154 22.89 3.50 6.22
C ARG A 154 21.48 3.49 6.80
N CYS A 155 21.08 4.57 7.44
CA CYS A 155 19.75 4.72 8.01
C CYS A 155 18.75 5.12 6.93
N ASP A 156 17.82 4.21 6.62
CA ASP A 156 16.74 4.41 5.65
C ASP A 156 15.39 4.67 6.33
N ALA A 157 15.37 4.75 7.66
CA ALA A 157 14.17 5.02 8.46
C ALA A 157 13.92 6.53 8.62
N TYR A 158 12.71 6.98 8.28
CA TYR A 158 12.32 8.39 8.42
C TYR A 158 12.25 8.89 9.87
N VAL A 159 11.95 8.00 10.82
CA VAL A 159 11.85 8.33 12.25
C VAL A 159 13.03 7.72 13.01
N GLY A 160 14.25 7.99 12.52
CA GLY A 160 15.55 7.67 13.14
C GLY A 160 15.85 6.18 13.37
N CYS A 161 17.14 5.84 13.32
CA CYS A 161 17.64 4.47 13.55
C CYS A 161 18.16 4.24 14.98
N GLY A 162 18.08 5.27 15.84
CA GLY A 162 18.56 5.24 17.21
C GLY A 162 19.48 6.42 17.51
N ASP A 163 20.39 6.22 18.46
CA ASP A 163 21.34 7.23 18.91
C ASP A 163 22.77 6.67 18.80
N TYR A 164 23.73 7.52 18.45
CA TYR A 164 25.16 7.21 18.56
C TYR A 164 25.59 7.19 20.03
N ASP A 165 26.48 6.24 20.38
CA ASP A 165 27.14 6.24 21.70
C ASP A 165 28.03 7.48 21.90
N GLU A 166 28.72 7.89 20.83
CA GLU A 166 29.51 9.12 20.73
C GLU A 166 29.20 9.78 19.38
N ALA A 167 28.92 11.08 19.37
CA ALA A 167 28.60 11.82 18.14
C ALA A 167 29.71 11.65 17.08
N PRO A 168 29.36 11.35 15.81
CA PRO A 168 30.33 11.23 14.74
C PRO A 168 30.97 12.58 14.41
N GLU A 169 32.05 12.55 13.64
CA GLU A 169 32.55 13.79 13.05
C GLU A 169 31.54 14.29 12.01
N ALA A 170 31.22 15.58 12.04
CA ALA A 170 30.36 16.20 11.04
C ALA A 170 31.06 16.16 9.67
N ASP A 171 30.40 15.56 8.70
CA ASP A 171 30.82 15.46 7.30
C ASP A 171 29.65 15.77 6.36
N ASP A 172 29.76 15.38 5.08
CA ASP A 172 28.74 15.67 4.08
C ASP A 172 27.46 14.82 4.27
N VAL A 173 27.51 13.77 5.10
CA VAL A 173 26.41 12.82 5.33
C VAL A 173 25.92 12.84 6.79
N ASN A 174 26.84 12.77 7.75
CA ASN A 174 26.57 12.80 9.19
C ASN A 174 26.64 14.24 9.71
N ASP A 175 25.62 14.68 10.44
CA ASP A 175 25.51 16.07 10.91
C ASP A 175 26.38 16.39 12.15
N GLY A 176 26.94 15.35 12.80
CA GLY A 176 27.79 15.43 13.98
C GLY A 176 27.03 15.57 15.30
N ASP A 177 25.75 15.21 15.34
CA ASP A 177 24.94 15.13 16.55
C ASP A 177 24.89 13.68 17.11
N THR A 178 24.06 13.42 18.13
CA THR A 178 23.96 12.06 18.73
C THR A 178 22.81 11.22 18.22
N LYS A 179 21.93 11.76 17.38
CA LYS A 179 20.82 11.10 16.74
C LYS A 179 21.28 10.49 15.43
N ILE A 180 20.72 9.33 15.08
CA ILE A 180 20.98 8.70 13.79
C ILE A 180 19.75 8.98 12.91
N GLU A 181 19.95 9.80 11.89
CA GLU A 181 18.90 10.32 11.02
C GLU A 181 18.90 9.68 9.63
N PHE A 182 17.85 9.96 8.85
CA PHE A 182 17.73 9.47 7.48
C PHE A 182 18.95 9.84 6.62
N GLY A 183 19.52 8.86 5.93
CA GLY A 183 20.73 8.97 5.11
C GLY A 183 22.05 8.80 5.87
N GLU A 184 22.06 8.74 7.20
CA GLU A 184 23.30 8.71 7.98
C GLU A 184 23.91 7.32 8.14
N TRP A 185 25.24 7.27 8.25
CA TRP A 185 25.98 6.02 8.40
C TRP A 185 26.20 5.67 9.87
N TYR A 186 25.89 4.44 10.26
CA TYR A 186 26.09 3.96 11.63
C TYR A 186 26.58 2.52 11.70
N LYS A 187 27.11 2.15 12.87
CA LYS A 187 27.63 0.81 13.17
C LYS A 187 26.55 -0.04 13.82
N THR A 188 26.30 -1.23 13.28
CA THR A 188 25.38 -2.20 13.89
C THR A 188 25.66 -3.63 13.44
N ASP A 189 25.27 -4.59 14.28
CA ASP A 189 25.27 -6.00 13.93
C ASP A 189 24.02 -6.32 13.10
N LEU A 190 24.19 -6.65 11.82
CA LEU A 190 23.11 -7.08 10.94
C LEU A 190 23.60 -8.20 10.02
N GLU A 191 22.76 -9.21 9.82
CA GLU A 191 23.01 -10.31 8.91
C GLU A 191 21.82 -10.45 7.97
N LEU A 192 22.06 -10.27 6.67
CA LEU A 192 21.09 -10.53 5.62
C LEU A 192 21.51 -11.76 4.82
N SER A 193 20.53 -12.54 4.38
CA SER A 193 20.77 -13.76 3.62
C SER A 193 19.84 -13.87 2.42
N VAL A 194 20.30 -14.60 1.41
CA VAL A 194 19.55 -14.91 0.21
C VAL A 194 19.90 -16.31 -0.29
N VAL A 195 18.92 -16.97 -0.91
CA VAL A 195 19.11 -18.25 -1.61
C VAL A 195 18.81 -18.03 -3.07
N LYS A 196 19.75 -18.40 -3.94
CA LYS A 196 19.55 -18.40 -5.39
C LYS A 196 19.71 -19.81 -5.92
N TYR A 197 18.85 -20.24 -6.82
CA TYR A 197 19.01 -21.51 -7.52
C TYR A 197 19.73 -21.29 -8.85
N ILE A 198 20.80 -22.05 -9.08
CA ILE A 198 21.54 -22.05 -10.35
C ILE A 198 21.13 -23.28 -11.15
N PRO A 199 20.37 -23.11 -12.25
CA PRO A 199 19.94 -24.23 -13.09
C PRO A 199 21.13 -24.88 -13.78
N ALA A 200 20.99 -26.17 -14.12
CA ALA A 200 22.00 -26.86 -14.89
C ALA A 200 22.05 -26.28 -16.31
N VAL A 201 23.24 -25.86 -16.75
CA VAL A 201 23.46 -25.40 -18.12
C VAL A 201 23.17 -26.56 -19.07
N GLU A 202 22.19 -26.43 -19.97
CA GLU A 202 22.04 -27.39 -21.07
C GLU A 202 23.31 -27.29 -21.92
N ALA A 203 24.02 -28.41 -22.08
CA ALA A 203 25.33 -28.45 -22.73
C ALA A 203 25.36 -27.65 -24.04
N ASP A 204 26.00 -26.47 -24.03
CA ASP A 204 26.06 -25.64 -25.21
C ASP A 204 26.95 -26.29 -26.28
N THR A 205 26.42 -26.35 -27.49
CA THR A 205 27.12 -26.81 -28.71
C THR A 205 27.67 -25.65 -29.53
N SER A 206 27.46 -24.42 -29.06
CA SER A 206 27.95 -23.19 -29.64
C SER A 206 29.23 -22.77 -28.88
N GLY A 207 30.32 -22.57 -29.61
CA GLY A 207 31.59 -22.09 -29.03
C GLY A 207 31.57 -20.59 -28.73
N ALA A 208 30.48 -20.08 -28.14
CA ALA A 208 30.29 -18.68 -27.80
C ALA A 208 30.22 -18.53 -26.27
N SER A 209 31.39 -18.59 -25.60
CA SER A 209 31.53 -18.13 -24.22
C SER A 209 31.42 -16.60 -24.19
N GLY A 210 30.59 -16.05 -23.31
CA GLY A 210 30.44 -14.60 -23.13
C GLY A 210 29.06 -14.05 -23.48
N ILE A 211 28.03 -14.31 -22.67
CA ILE A 211 26.80 -13.50 -22.69
C ILE A 211 26.42 -13.09 -21.26
N ALA A 212 27.09 -12.04 -20.78
CA ALA A 212 26.54 -10.94 -20.00
C ALA A 212 27.64 -9.87 -19.83
N GLY A 213 27.80 -8.97 -20.80
CA GLY A 213 28.58 -7.73 -20.71
C GLY A 213 30.12 -7.82 -20.52
N GLU A 214 30.64 -8.81 -19.80
CA GLU A 214 32.07 -9.01 -19.54
C GLU A 214 32.66 -10.20 -20.32
N GLU A 215 33.93 -10.06 -20.71
CA GLU A 215 34.68 -11.13 -21.37
C GLU A 215 34.75 -12.36 -20.43
N ASN A 216 34.35 -13.54 -20.92
CA ASN A 216 34.40 -14.84 -20.20
C ASN A 216 33.26 -15.13 -19.19
N VAL A 217 32.13 -14.42 -19.23
CA VAL A 217 30.92 -14.76 -18.45
C VAL A 217 29.94 -15.62 -19.26
N ASP A 218 29.61 -16.82 -18.77
CA ASP A 218 28.73 -17.77 -19.46
C ASP A 218 27.25 -17.60 -19.06
N SER A 219 26.99 -17.17 -17.82
CA SER A 219 25.64 -16.85 -17.34
C SER A 219 25.71 -15.88 -16.15
N SER A 220 24.67 -15.07 -15.95
CA SER A 220 24.60 -14.11 -14.85
C SER A 220 23.24 -14.18 -14.14
N TYR A 221 23.25 -14.15 -12.82
CA TYR A 221 22.07 -14.26 -11.95
C TYR A 221 22.06 -13.16 -10.89
N LYS A 222 20.87 -12.65 -10.58
CA LYS A 222 20.68 -11.67 -9.51
C LYS A 222 20.22 -12.34 -8.22
N ALA A 223 20.84 -11.96 -7.10
CA ALA A 223 20.57 -12.49 -5.77
C ALA A 223 20.70 -11.38 -4.73
N ASN A 224 19.71 -10.50 -4.63
CA ASN A 224 19.66 -9.43 -3.63
C ASN A 224 19.45 -9.99 -2.21
N ALA A 225 20.17 -9.46 -1.23
CA ALA A 225 20.01 -9.80 0.18
C ALA A 225 19.20 -8.71 0.90
N THR A 226 17.94 -8.99 1.19
CA THR A 226 16.98 -8.09 1.86
C THR A 226 16.39 -8.75 3.10
N PHE A 227 15.54 -8.00 3.82
CA PHE A 227 14.80 -8.55 4.96
C PHE A 227 13.93 -9.74 4.55
N LEU A 228 13.18 -9.64 3.45
CA LEU A 228 12.28 -10.71 3.00
C LEU A 228 13.05 -11.92 2.48
N THR A 229 14.14 -11.73 1.71
CA THR A 229 14.94 -12.87 1.24
C THR A 229 15.60 -13.61 2.41
N THR A 230 15.92 -12.90 3.50
CA THR A 230 16.45 -13.52 4.72
C THR A 230 15.42 -14.43 5.41
N LEU A 231 14.14 -14.01 5.42
CA LEU A 231 13.04 -14.84 5.90
C LEU A 231 12.83 -16.07 4.99
N VAL A 232 12.79 -15.87 3.68
CA VAL A 232 12.68 -16.96 2.69
C VAL A 232 13.83 -17.96 2.86
N ALA A 233 15.07 -17.49 2.93
CA ALA A 233 16.25 -18.32 3.14
C ALA A 233 16.13 -19.16 4.43
N SER A 234 15.69 -18.52 5.51
CA SER A 234 15.49 -19.19 6.80
C SER A 234 14.43 -20.29 6.75
N ILE A 235 13.30 -20.02 6.08
CA ILE A 235 12.20 -20.99 5.92
C ILE A 235 12.66 -22.20 5.10
N LEU A 236 13.36 -21.94 3.99
CA LEU A 236 13.88 -22.99 3.11
C LEU A 236 14.88 -23.89 3.85
N ILE A 237 15.85 -23.33 4.56
CA ILE A 237 16.86 -24.08 5.31
C ILE A 237 16.22 -24.96 6.40
N GLU A 238 15.21 -24.44 7.12
CA GLU A 238 14.58 -25.18 8.22
C GLU A 238 13.59 -26.25 7.75
N SER A 239 13.08 -26.15 6.52
CA SER A 239 12.21 -27.17 5.93
C SER A 239 12.90 -28.53 5.76
N GLY A 240 14.21 -28.52 5.53
CA GLY A 240 15.01 -29.72 5.20
C GLY A 240 14.64 -30.38 3.86
N ALA A 241 13.84 -29.72 3.01
CA ALA A 241 13.49 -30.18 1.67
C ALA A 241 14.58 -29.83 0.64
N SER A 242 14.53 -30.45 -0.54
CA SER A 242 15.35 -30.02 -1.68
C SER A 242 14.95 -28.61 -2.09
N ILE A 243 15.94 -27.76 -2.35
CA ILE A 243 15.71 -26.36 -2.70
C ILE A 243 15.94 -26.19 -4.20
N ASP A 244 14.84 -25.99 -4.90
CA ASP A 244 14.73 -25.70 -6.33
C ASP A 244 13.92 -24.41 -6.55
N GLU A 245 13.71 -24.02 -7.81
CA GLU A 245 12.96 -22.81 -8.16
C GLU A 245 11.52 -22.82 -7.63
N SER A 246 10.86 -23.99 -7.62
CA SER A 246 9.48 -24.13 -7.13
C SER A 246 9.40 -23.96 -5.62
N ALA A 247 10.38 -24.48 -4.88
CA ALA A 247 10.49 -24.28 -3.44
C ALA A 247 10.73 -22.80 -3.11
N ILE A 248 11.62 -22.11 -3.85
CA ILE A 248 11.89 -20.67 -3.68
C ILE A 248 10.62 -19.84 -3.96
N ALA A 249 9.91 -20.13 -5.04
CA ALA A 249 8.67 -19.43 -5.38
C ALA A 249 7.59 -19.62 -4.32
N SER A 250 7.40 -20.84 -3.85
CA SER A 250 6.42 -21.15 -2.80
C SER A 250 6.76 -20.44 -1.48
N ALA A 251 8.02 -20.47 -1.08
CA ALA A 251 8.47 -19.81 0.15
C ALA A 251 8.42 -18.28 0.04
N SER A 252 8.67 -17.72 -1.15
CA SER A 252 8.56 -16.29 -1.44
C SER A 252 7.12 -15.82 -1.33
N LEU A 253 6.18 -16.52 -2.00
CA LEU A 253 4.75 -16.22 -1.93
C LEU A 253 4.22 -16.32 -0.49
N ASP A 254 4.51 -17.42 0.21
CA ASP A 254 4.06 -17.60 1.60
C ASP A 254 4.60 -16.50 2.53
N THR A 255 5.89 -16.16 2.39
CA THR A 255 6.50 -15.07 3.18
C THR A 255 5.77 -13.74 2.95
N VAL A 256 5.47 -13.40 1.69
CA VAL A 256 4.79 -12.13 1.36
C VAL A 256 3.34 -12.13 1.84
N ILE A 257 2.57 -13.21 1.60
CA ILE A 257 1.17 -13.31 2.06
C ILE A 257 1.10 -13.18 3.59
N GLN A 258 2.00 -13.83 4.31
CA GLN A 258 2.00 -13.82 5.76
C GLN A 258 2.40 -12.46 6.35
N VAL A 259 3.36 -11.77 5.73
CA VAL A 259 3.91 -10.50 6.24
C VAL A 259 3.13 -9.29 5.74
N LEU A 260 2.85 -9.23 4.44
CA LEU A 260 2.27 -8.07 3.76
C LEU A 260 0.79 -8.27 3.42
N GLY A 261 0.34 -9.50 3.21
CA GLY A 261 -1.05 -9.81 2.82
C GLY A 261 -1.23 -10.02 1.30
N PRO A 262 -2.41 -10.48 0.87
CA PRO A 262 -2.69 -10.83 -0.53
C PRO A 262 -2.64 -9.64 -1.50
N ASP A 263 -3.17 -8.48 -1.10
CA ASP A 263 -3.19 -7.30 -1.98
C ASP A 263 -1.77 -6.81 -2.31
N ALA A 264 -0.91 -6.75 -1.29
CA ALA A 264 0.49 -6.40 -1.46
C ALA A 264 1.27 -7.48 -2.25
N ALA A 265 0.88 -8.75 -2.17
CA ALA A 265 1.49 -9.81 -2.98
C ALA A 265 1.22 -9.63 -4.48
N LEU A 266 0.05 -9.09 -4.85
CA LEU A 266 -0.27 -8.77 -6.25
C LEU A 266 0.60 -7.63 -6.80
N LEU A 267 0.95 -6.63 -5.97
CA LEU A 267 1.89 -5.58 -6.35
C LEU A 267 3.30 -6.11 -6.64
N LEU A 268 3.63 -7.28 -6.08
CA LEU A 268 4.91 -7.96 -6.25
C LEU A 268 4.92 -9.00 -7.37
N SER A 269 3.91 -8.99 -8.24
CA SER A 269 3.77 -9.99 -9.32
C SER A 269 5.02 -10.20 -10.18
N SER A 270 5.83 -9.16 -10.36
CA SER A 270 7.09 -9.18 -11.13
C SER A 270 8.21 -10.00 -10.50
N ILE A 271 8.23 -10.13 -9.16
CA ILE A 271 9.30 -10.78 -8.40
C ILE A 271 8.80 -11.82 -7.38
N ILE A 272 7.49 -12.09 -7.31
CA ILE A 272 6.90 -12.99 -6.31
C ILE A 272 7.44 -14.43 -6.42
N GLY A 273 7.90 -14.84 -7.61
CA GLY A 273 8.51 -16.14 -7.83
C GLY A 273 9.94 -16.27 -7.29
N ASP A 274 10.65 -15.16 -7.12
CA ASP A 274 11.97 -15.09 -6.48
C ASP A 274 12.26 -13.64 -6.09
N LEU A 275 12.05 -13.33 -4.80
CA LEU A 275 12.22 -11.98 -4.26
C LEU A 275 13.66 -11.46 -4.39
N SER A 276 14.64 -12.33 -4.62
CA SER A 276 16.04 -11.93 -4.78
C SER A 276 16.32 -11.19 -6.09
N ASN A 277 15.38 -11.20 -7.05
CA ASN A 277 15.52 -10.46 -8.30
C ASN A 277 15.30 -8.94 -8.14
N GLY A 278 14.77 -8.47 -7.00
CA GLY A 278 14.47 -7.04 -6.78
C GLY A 278 14.40 -6.64 -5.31
N GLY A 279 13.82 -5.47 -5.05
CA GLY A 279 13.53 -4.99 -3.69
C GLY A 279 14.74 -4.53 -2.89
N ALA A 280 15.91 -4.32 -3.52
CA ALA A 280 17.12 -3.87 -2.85
C ALA A 280 17.38 -2.39 -3.15
N VAL A 281 16.45 -1.57 -2.68
CA VAL A 281 16.47 -0.11 -2.83
C VAL A 281 16.76 0.52 -1.49
N ASP A 282 17.73 1.43 -1.48
CA ASP A 282 17.97 2.34 -0.37
C ASP A 282 17.30 3.68 -0.69
N LEU A 283 16.23 4.00 0.05
CA LEU A 283 15.39 5.17 -0.23
C LEU A 283 16.15 6.49 -0.01
N SER A 284 17.25 6.48 0.74
CA SER A 284 18.09 7.66 0.95
C SER A 284 19.10 7.92 -0.18
N GLU A 285 19.27 7.00 -1.15
CA GLU A 285 20.12 7.16 -2.35
C GLU A 285 19.74 6.11 -3.38
N VAL A 286 18.76 6.48 -4.18
CA VAL A 286 18.33 5.67 -5.30
C VAL A 286 19.26 5.95 -6.47
N ASP A 287 20.00 4.93 -6.91
CA ASP A 287 21.02 5.02 -7.95
C ASP A 287 20.48 4.85 -9.39
N GLY A 288 19.19 4.57 -9.56
CA GLY A 288 18.53 4.43 -10.86
C GLY A 288 18.60 3.05 -11.49
N GLU A 289 19.31 2.09 -10.89
CA GLU A 289 19.39 0.74 -11.46
C GLU A 289 18.12 -0.10 -11.26
N GLU A 290 17.37 0.19 -10.21
CA GLU A 290 16.07 -0.42 -9.93
C GLU A 290 14.97 0.63 -10.10
N GLU A 291 13.94 0.29 -10.88
CA GLU A 291 12.73 1.12 -10.97
C GLU A 291 11.96 1.03 -9.64
N LEU A 292 11.48 2.17 -9.15
CA LEU A 292 10.64 2.27 -7.97
C LEU A 292 9.18 1.90 -8.31
N SER A 293 8.96 0.63 -8.66
CA SER A 293 7.63 0.08 -8.86
C SER A 293 6.84 -0.03 -7.54
N GLU A 294 5.52 -0.15 -7.64
CA GLU A 294 4.60 -0.32 -6.51
C GLU A 294 5.06 -1.45 -5.55
N GLY A 295 5.39 -2.62 -6.10
CA GLY A 295 5.88 -3.74 -5.29
C GLY A 295 7.23 -3.49 -4.63
N ILE A 296 8.21 -2.94 -5.37
CA ILE A 296 9.55 -2.64 -4.83
C ILE A 296 9.45 -1.61 -3.71
N LEU A 297 8.65 -0.56 -3.90
CA LEU A 297 8.37 0.44 -2.88
C LEU A 297 7.69 -0.18 -1.66
N ALA A 298 6.72 -1.08 -1.82
CA ALA A 298 6.12 -1.76 -0.68
C ALA A 298 7.14 -2.54 0.17
N ILE A 299 8.10 -3.23 -0.46
CA ILE A 299 9.20 -3.92 0.24
C ILE A 299 10.17 -2.93 0.89
N ALA A 300 10.51 -1.85 0.20
CA ALA A 300 11.42 -0.82 0.72
C ALA A 300 10.79 -0.11 1.94
N GLN A 301 9.51 0.26 1.87
CA GLN A 301 8.77 0.86 2.97
C GLN A 301 8.67 -0.08 4.17
N LEU A 302 8.32 -1.36 3.97
CA LEU A 302 8.36 -2.37 5.04
C LEU A 302 9.75 -2.44 5.67
N SER A 303 10.80 -2.38 4.83
CA SER A 303 12.18 -2.47 5.29
C SER A 303 12.56 -1.24 6.11
N SER A 304 12.27 -0.04 5.65
CA SER A 304 12.44 1.21 6.39
C SER A 304 11.70 1.17 7.74
N SER A 305 10.44 0.72 7.76
CA SER A 305 9.64 0.60 8.99
C SER A 305 10.28 -0.33 10.03
N ILE A 306 10.76 -1.50 9.61
CA ILE A 306 11.43 -2.45 10.53
C ILE A 306 12.75 -1.87 11.06
N GLN A 307 13.50 -1.12 10.26
CA GLN A 307 14.76 -0.50 10.71
C GLN A 307 14.52 0.53 11.81
N GLY A 308 13.39 1.26 11.72
CA GLY A 308 12.98 2.19 12.76
C GLY A 308 12.53 1.51 14.07
N LEU A 309 12.40 0.19 14.15
CA LEU A 309 11.98 -0.48 15.37
C LEU A 309 13.15 -0.69 16.36
N PRO A 310 12.89 -0.80 17.68
CA PRO A 310 13.94 -0.83 18.70
C PRO A 310 14.95 -1.99 18.59
N SER A 311 14.58 -3.10 17.96
CA SER A 311 15.46 -4.28 17.78
C SER A 311 15.10 -5.01 16.49
N ILE A 312 15.96 -4.87 15.47
CA ILE A 312 15.76 -5.55 14.18
C ILE A 312 15.78 -7.07 14.39
N ALA A 313 16.73 -7.60 15.16
CA ALA A 313 16.88 -9.03 15.39
C ALA A 313 15.65 -9.69 16.06
N ASP A 314 15.08 -9.04 17.09
CA ASP A 314 13.89 -9.56 17.77
C ASP A 314 12.66 -9.52 16.87
N VAL A 315 12.53 -8.46 16.05
CA VAL A 315 11.47 -8.33 15.05
C VAL A 315 11.60 -9.42 13.99
N MET A 316 12.80 -9.64 13.42
CA MET A 316 13.06 -10.71 12.46
C MET A 316 12.68 -12.08 13.01
N SER A 317 13.10 -12.38 14.24
CA SER A 317 12.83 -13.65 14.90
C SER A 317 11.33 -13.86 15.14
N SER A 318 10.60 -12.81 15.49
CA SER A 318 9.16 -12.88 15.75
C SER A 318 8.35 -13.04 14.46
N ILE A 319 8.73 -12.33 13.39
CA ILE A 319 8.11 -12.48 12.06
C ILE A 319 8.32 -13.90 11.55
N LYS A 320 9.55 -14.42 11.64
CA LYS A 320 9.87 -15.80 11.27
C LYS A 320 9.00 -16.82 12.03
N ALA A 321 8.89 -16.68 13.34
CA ALA A 321 8.05 -17.56 14.15
C ALA A 321 6.56 -17.45 13.77
N GLY A 322 6.09 -16.24 13.43
CA GLY A 322 4.74 -15.99 12.95
C GLY A 322 4.44 -16.71 11.63
N ILE A 323 5.32 -16.56 10.64
CA ILE A 323 5.20 -17.24 9.34
C ILE A 323 5.16 -18.77 9.53
N GLN A 324 6.05 -19.32 10.36
CA GLN A 324 6.09 -20.77 10.64
C GLN A 324 4.83 -21.31 11.33
N SER A 325 4.18 -20.47 12.12
CA SER A 325 2.89 -20.81 12.74
C SER A 325 1.70 -20.69 11.76
N GLY A 326 1.95 -20.22 10.53
CA GLY A 326 0.96 -20.03 9.47
C GLY A 326 0.11 -18.77 9.61
N GLN A 327 0.41 -17.91 10.59
CA GLN A 327 -0.33 -16.68 10.84
C GLN A 327 0.51 -15.68 11.63
N PHE A 328 1.02 -14.63 10.97
CA PHE A 328 1.73 -13.54 11.66
C PHE A 328 0.77 -12.56 12.36
N LYS A 329 -0.28 -12.10 11.67
CA LYS A 329 -1.29 -11.19 12.23
C LYS A 329 -2.32 -11.95 13.06
N ASN A 330 -2.71 -11.42 14.23
CA ASN A 330 -3.62 -12.09 15.18
C ASN A 330 -3.07 -13.45 15.67
N ASN A 331 -1.75 -13.59 15.74
CA ASN A 331 -1.12 -14.79 16.28
C ASN A 331 -1.58 -15.04 17.73
N THR A 332 -1.74 -16.33 18.09
CA THR A 332 -2.10 -16.73 19.46
C THR A 332 -1.00 -16.42 20.49
N ASP A 333 0.25 -16.29 20.07
CA ASP A 333 1.36 -15.83 20.90
C ASP A 333 1.29 -14.30 21.06
N GLU A 334 1.08 -13.85 22.30
CA GLU A 334 0.95 -12.43 22.64
C GLU A 334 2.19 -11.60 22.23
N GLY A 335 3.39 -12.20 22.21
CA GLY A 335 4.62 -11.56 21.78
C GLY A 335 4.64 -11.31 20.27
N ILE A 336 4.27 -12.31 19.48
CA ILE A 336 4.18 -12.18 18.01
C ILE A 336 3.08 -11.18 17.64
N ALA A 337 1.91 -11.25 18.28
CA ALA A 337 0.81 -10.32 18.04
C ALA A 337 1.18 -8.86 18.38
N ALA A 338 1.96 -8.64 19.45
CA ALA A 338 2.45 -7.32 19.81
C ALA A 338 3.43 -6.77 18.76
N ILE A 339 4.32 -7.60 18.21
CA ILE A 339 5.23 -7.20 17.13
C ILE A 339 4.46 -6.89 15.84
N ALA A 340 3.44 -7.68 15.49
CA ALA A 340 2.59 -7.39 14.34
C ALA A 340 1.87 -6.03 14.47
N THR A 341 1.37 -5.72 15.67
CA THR A 341 0.72 -4.42 15.94
C THR A 341 1.72 -3.26 15.85
N MET A 342 2.92 -3.44 16.41
CA MET A 342 3.98 -2.44 16.35
C MET A 342 4.44 -2.19 14.91
N LEU A 343 4.59 -3.25 14.13
CA LEU A 343 4.96 -3.16 12.72
C LEU A 343 3.86 -2.48 11.90
N GLN A 344 2.57 -2.80 12.13
CA GLN A 344 1.46 -2.13 11.46
C GLN A 344 1.51 -0.61 11.68
N SER A 345 1.67 -0.17 12.93
CA SER A 345 1.79 1.27 13.24
C SER A 345 3.00 1.92 12.58
N ALA A 346 4.15 1.23 12.54
CA ALA A 346 5.35 1.72 11.90
C ALA A 346 5.16 1.86 10.38
N VAL A 347 4.61 0.83 9.73
CA VAL A 347 4.32 0.80 8.29
C VAL A 347 3.33 1.88 7.89
N THR A 348 2.24 2.06 8.64
CA THR A 348 1.28 3.16 8.37
C THR A 348 1.96 4.52 8.49
N SER A 349 2.83 4.71 9.48
CA SER A 349 3.55 5.98 9.67
C SER A 349 4.56 6.23 8.54
N THR A 350 5.37 5.24 8.19
CA THR A 350 6.36 5.33 7.11
C THR A 350 5.68 5.59 5.77
N SER A 351 4.56 4.90 5.47
CA SER A 351 3.82 5.08 4.22
C SER A 351 3.21 6.48 4.10
N ASN A 352 2.71 7.06 5.20
CA ASN A 352 2.22 8.44 5.20
C ASN A 352 3.34 9.47 4.98
N VAL A 353 4.51 9.25 5.57
CA VAL A 353 5.69 10.09 5.30
C VAL A 353 6.12 9.97 3.85
N PHE A 354 6.13 8.75 3.29
CA PHE A 354 6.50 8.53 1.90
C PHE A 354 5.54 9.18 0.91
N VAL A 355 4.22 9.15 1.16
CA VAL A 355 3.26 9.91 0.36
C VAL A 355 3.60 11.40 0.41
N ALA A 356 3.86 11.97 1.59
CA ALA A 356 4.25 13.38 1.69
C ALA A 356 5.57 13.69 0.94
N ILE A 357 6.52 12.76 0.90
CA ILE A 357 7.76 12.89 0.11
C ILE A 357 7.47 12.87 -1.40
N ALA A 358 6.59 11.98 -1.85
CA ALA A 358 6.26 11.83 -3.26
C ALA A 358 5.39 12.98 -3.79
N THR A 359 4.56 13.60 -2.94
CA THR A 359 3.48 14.50 -3.39
C THR A 359 3.53 15.90 -2.79
N GLY A 360 4.34 16.13 -1.76
CA GLY A 360 4.28 17.34 -0.93
C GLY A 360 5.53 18.22 -0.98
N SER A 361 5.43 19.37 -0.31
CA SER A 361 6.53 20.28 -0.02
C SER A 361 7.36 19.82 1.19
N GLU A 362 8.49 20.46 1.45
CA GLU A 362 9.29 20.20 2.66
C GLU A 362 8.48 20.37 3.95
N ASP A 363 7.55 21.33 3.99
CA ASP A 363 6.66 21.55 5.13
C ASP A 363 5.65 20.40 5.31
N ASP A 364 5.16 19.83 4.21
CA ASP A 364 4.25 18.67 4.24
C ASP A 364 5.00 17.42 4.75
N ILE A 365 6.22 17.19 4.26
CA ILE A 365 7.10 16.11 4.72
C ILE A 365 7.38 16.27 6.21
N LYS A 366 7.72 17.49 6.65
CA LYS A 366 7.95 17.81 8.06
C LYS A 366 6.72 17.50 8.92
N ALA A 367 5.53 17.91 8.49
CA ALA A 367 4.30 17.63 9.21
C ALA A 367 4.03 16.12 9.33
N ALA A 368 4.26 15.37 8.25
CA ALA A 368 4.13 13.92 8.25
C ALA A 368 5.15 13.25 9.19
N LEU A 369 6.40 13.71 9.21
CA LEU A 369 7.44 13.23 10.13
C LEU A 369 7.05 13.45 11.59
N GLU A 370 6.56 14.64 11.93
CA GLU A 370 6.12 14.97 13.30
C GLU A 370 4.92 14.10 13.73
N ALA A 371 3.97 13.85 12.83
CA ALA A 371 2.86 12.94 13.06
C ALA A 371 3.34 11.49 13.27
N ALA A 372 4.27 11.01 12.44
CA ALA A 372 4.87 9.68 12.54
C ALA A 372 5.63 9.50 13.88
N TYR A 373 6.38 10.52 14.32
CA TYR A 373 7.06 10.52 15.60
C TYR A 373 6.08 10.43 16.79
N ALA A 374 5.00 11.22 16.74
CA ALA A 374 3.96 11.18 17.77
C ALA A 374 3.22 9.84 17.84
N ALA A 375 3.05 9.16 16.70
CA ALA A 375 2.44 7.82 16.63
C ALA A 375 3.38 6.73 17.19
N LYS A 376 4.69 6.86 16.96
CA LYS A 376 5.71 5.88 17.37
C LYS A 376 6.04 5.91 18.87
N ILE A 377 5.98 7.08 19.50
CA ILE A 377 6.35 7.27 20.91
C ILE A 377 5.10 7.61 21.74
N PRO A 378 4.58 6.69 22.59
CA PRO A 378 3.45 7.01 23.44
C PRO A 378 3.80 8.10 24.47
N ALA A 379 3.08 9.22 24.42
CA ALA A 379 3.23 10.37 25.32
C ALA A 379 4.65 10.99 25.35
N PRO A 380 5.16 11.50 24.21
CA PRO A 380 6.46 12.15 24.18
C PRO A 380 6.42 13.43 25.03
N SER A 381 7.51 13.73 25.74
CA SER A 381 7.59 14.96 26.52
C SER A 381 7.62 16.18 25.59
N ALA A 382 7.16 17.34 26.10
CA ALA A 382 7.21 18.58 25.33
C ALA A 382 8.64 18.95 24.88
N GLY A 383 9.67 18.51 25.60
CA GLY A 383 11.07 18.71 25.20
C GLY A 383 11.50 17.81 24.04
N GLU A 384 11.02 16.56 24.00
CA GLU A 384 11.28 15.61 22.93
C GLU A 384 10.57 15.98 21.63
N ILE A 385 9.33 16.48 21.72
CA ILE A 385 8.60 16.99 20.55
C ILE A 385 9.33 18.18 19.94
N VAL A 386 9.79 19.14 20.77
CA VAL A 386 10.51 20.33 20.28
C VAL A 386 11.87 19.96 19.69
N ALA A 387 12.56 18.96 20.23
CA ALA A 387 13.83 18.48 19.69
C ALA A 387 13.63 17.79 18.34
N PHE A 388 12.66 16.88 18.22
CA PHE A 388 12.38 16.21 16.95
C PHE A 388 11.87 17.19 15.88
N ALA A 389 11.03 18.16 16.25
CA ALA A 389 10.54 19.20 15.33
C ALA A 389 11.63 20.15 14.79
N ALA A 390 12.79 20.20 15.46
CA ALA A 390 13.95 20.94 14.98
C ALA A 390 14.70 20.12 13.91
N ASN A 391 14.90 18.82 14.15
CA ASN A 391 15.59 17.91 13.25
C ASN A 391 14.73 17.49 12.04
N SER A 392 13.39 17.49 12.18
CA SER A 392 12.46 17.08 11.11
C SER A 392 12.56 17.95 9.86
N ALA A 393 13.03 19.19 9.96
CA ALA A 393 13.28 20.04 8.81
C ALA A 393 14.47 19.54 7.97
N ASP A 394 15.57 19.15 8.62
CA ASP A 394 16.76 18.64 7.93
C ASP A 394 16.48 17.25 7.34
N ILE A 395 15.74 16.39 8.05
CA ILE A 395 15.26 15.10 7.53
C ILE A 395 14.34 15.29 6.32
N ALA A 396 13.41 16.25 6.38
CA ALA A 396 12.51 16.53 5.27
C ALA A 396 13.28 16.96 4.01
N LYS A 397 14.30 17.80 4.19
CA LYS A 397 15.19 18.20 3.11
C LYS A 397 15.96 17.02 2.51
N LYS A 398 16.63 16.20 3.35
CA LYS A 398 17.35 14.99 2.89
C LYS A 398 16.42 14.02 2.15
N ALA A 399 15.21 13.82 2.64
CA ALA A 399 14.22 12.95 2.02
C ALA A 399 13.74 13.47 0.66
N LYS A 400 13.53 14.80 0.55
CA LYS A 400 13.21 15.45 -0.71
C LYS A 400 14.35 15.32 -1.73
N GLU A 401 15.58 15.60 -1.32
CA GLU A 401 16.77 15.44 -2.15
C GLU A 401 16.93 14.00 -2.66
N ALA A 402 16.65 13.00 -1.81
CA ALA A 402 16.70 11.60 -2.21
C ALA A 402 15.62 11.24 -3.26
N LYS A 403 14.39 11.76 -3.09
CA LYS A 403 13.30 11.62 -4.08
C LYS A 403 13.65 12.31 -5.40
N ASP A 404 14.14 13.54 -5.36
CA ASP A 404 14.52 14.29 -6.57
C ASP A 404 15.69 13.60 -7.28
N LYS A 405 16.67 13.05 -6.54
CA LYS A 405 17.74 12.20 -7.10
C LYS A 405 17.21 10.92 -7.73
N ALA A 406 16.22 10.27 -7.13
CA ALA A 406 15.60 9.07 -7.70
C ALA A 406 14.91 9.36 -9.04
N VAL A 407 14.19 10.48 -9.13
CA VAL A 407 13.54 10.91 -10.38
C VAL A 407 14.58 11.24 -11.44
N LYS A 408 15.60 12.02 -11.07
CA LYS A 408 16.70 12.40 -11.97
C LYS A 408 17.49 11.20 -12.51
N ASN A 409 17.67 10.17 -11.69
CA ASN A 409 18.33 8.92 -12.08
C ASN A 409 17.41 7.99 -12.91
N GLY A 410 16.17 8.41 -13.20
CA GLY A 410 15.21 7.65 -13.99
C GLY A 410 14.60 6.45 -13.26
N ALA A 411 14.73 6.39 -11.93
CA ALA A 411 14.15 5.31 -11.14
C ALA A 411 12.62 5.40 -11.06
N ALA A 412 12.07 6.62 -11.20
CA ALA A 412 10.65 6.90 -11.31
C ALA A 412 10.44 8.27 -11.99
N THR A 413 9.22 8.57 -12.37
CA THR A 413 8.78 9.95 -12.65
C THR A 413 8.06 10.50 -11.42
N ASP A 414 7.95 11.82 -11.27
CA ASP A 414 7.17 12.42 -10.18
C ASP A 414 5.73 11.89 -10.15
N ALA A 415 5.04 11.92 -11.29
CA ALA A 415 3.68 11.39 -11.40
C ALA A 415 3.60 9.89 -11.10
N GLY A 416 4.54 9.09 -11.62
CA GLY A 416 4.59 7.66 -11.36
C GLY A 416 4.83 7.35 -9.89
N LEU A 417 5.73 8.09 -9.24
CA LEU A 417 6.06 7.91 -7.83
C LEU A 417 4.88 8.30 -6.93
N ALA A 418 4.17 9.38 -7.23
CA ALA A 418 2.98 9.81 -6.49
C ALA A 418 1.87 8.74 -6.53
N VAL A 419 1.56 8.22 -7.72
CA VAL A 419 0.57 7.15 -7.91
C VAL A 419 1.00 5.88 -7.18
N ALA A 420 2.29 5.51 -7.28
CA ALA A 420 2.80 4.34 -6.59
C ALA A 420 2.74 4.50 -5.07
N ALA A 421 3.04 5.68 -4.52
CA ALA A 421 3.00 5.95 -3.10
C ALA A 421 1.58 5.76 -2.50
N GLU A 422 0.54 6.26 -3.17
CA GLU A 422 -0.85 6.07 -2.71
C GLU A 422 -1.28 4.60 -2.77
N LYS A 423 -0.95 3.89 -3.84
CA LYS A 423 -1.25 2.45 -3.96
C LYS A 423 -0.50 1.62 -2.93
N VAL A 424 0.77 1.93 -2.67
CA VAL A 424 1.58 1.28 -1.64
C VAL A 424 0.99 1.55 -0.26
N LYS A 425 0.65 2.81 0.04
CA LYS A 425 -0.01 3.16 1.30
C LYS A 425 -1.27 2.33 1.50
N LYS A 426 -2.14 2.24 0.49
CA LYS A 426 -3.36 1.43 0.54
C LYS A 426 -3.07 -0.05 0.75
N ALA A 427 -2.13 -0.62 0.00
CA ALA A 427 -1.75 -2.03 0.14
C ALA A 427 -1.12 -2.35 1.51
N LEU A 428 -0.53 -1.36 2.17
CA LEU A 428 0.11 -1.47 3.47
C LEU A 428 -0.79 -1.03 4.64
N GLU A 429 -2.03 -0.60 4.39
CA GLU A 429 -3.01 -0.24 5.44
C GLU A 429 -3.25 -1.41 6.40
N VAL A 430 -3.20 -2.65 5.89
CA VAL A 430 -3.46 -3.86 6.63
C VAL A 430 -2.37 -4.88 6.29
N ILE A 431 -1.31 -4.95 7.11
CA ILE A 431 -0.25 -5.94 6.92
C ILE A 431 -0.70 -7.33 7.39
N GLY A 432 -0.22 -8.35 6.69
CA GLY A 432 -0.49 -9.76 6.98
C GLY A 432 -1.93 -10.18 6.67
N CYS A 433 -2.17 -11.48 6.80
CA CYS A 433 -3.44 -12.11 6.44
C CYS A 433 -4.22 -12.61 7.68
N THR A 434 -5.51 -12.92 7.52
CA THR A 434 -6.36 -13.51 8.56
C THR A 434 -7.20 -14.67 8.02
N ASP A 435 -7.38 -15.73 8.83
CA ASP A 435 -8.22 -16.90 8.53
C ASP A 435 -7.99 -17.47 7.11
N SER A 436 -9.04 -17.49 6.27
CA SER A 436 -8.97 -17.99 4.89
C SER A 436 -8.12 -17.12 3.96
N GLY A 437 -7.85 -15.86 4.31
CA GLY A 437 -7.01 -14.95 3.53
C GLY A 437 -5.51 -15.28 3.60
N CYS A 438 -5.10 -16.18 4.51
CA CYS A 438 -3.73 -16.69 4.57
C CYS A 438 -3.47 -17.87 3.64
N THR A 439 -4.51 -18.37 2.97
CA THR A 439 -4.40 -19.43 1.97
C THR A 439 -4.78 -18.86 0.61
N VAL A 440 -3.83 -18.90 -0.34
CA VAL A 440 -4.08 -18.51 -1.73
C VAL A 440 -4.96 -19.55 -2.43
N ASP A 441 -5.94 -19.05 -3.19
CA ASP A 441 -6.90 -19.86 -3.95
C ASP A 441 -6.79 -19.57 -5.46
N GLU A 442 -7.68 -20.17 -6.24
CA GLU A 442 -7.71 -20.01 -7.70
C GLU A 442 -7.95 -18.55 -8.11
N ASP A 443 -8.79 -17.81 -7.37
CA ASP A 443 -9.09 -16.41 -7.66
C ASP A 443 -7.85 -15.52 -7.46
N PHE A 444 -7.05 -15.79 -6.43
CA PHE A 444 -5.75 -15.12 -6.24
C PHE A 444 -4.81 -15.37 -7.44
N TYR A 445 -4.67 -16.61 -7.90
CA TYR A 445 -3.79 -16.90 -9.03
C TYR A 445 -4.28 -16.27 -10.34
N VAL A 446 -5.59 -16.15 -10.54
CA VAL A 446 -6.17 -15.41 -11.67
C VAL A 446 -5.81 -13.93 -11.60
N ALA A 447 -5.94 -13.32 -10.41
CA ALA A 447 -5.55 -11.92 -10.20
C ALA A 447 -4.03 -11.70 -10.38
N LEU A 448 -3.21 -12.63 -9.87
CA LEU A 448 -1.76 -12.59 -10.02
C LEU A 448 -1.34 -12.70 -11.49
N ALA A 449 -1.96 -13.59 -12.25
CA ALA A 449 -1.71 -13.72 -13.69
C ALA A 449 -2.10 -12.45 -14.46
N ALA A 450 -3.20 -11.79 -14.09
CA ALA A 450 -3.62 -10.52 -14.68
C ALA A 450 -2.63 -9.39 -14.36
N ALA A 451 -2.17 -9.28 -13.10
CA ALA A 451 -1.17 -8.30 -12.68
C ALA A 451 0.15 -8.51 -13.43
N LEU A 452 0.66 -9.75 -13.48
CA LEU A 452 1.88 -10.08 -14.21
C LEU A 452 1.77 -9.80 -15.71
N THR A 453 0.60 -10.04 -16.32
CA THR A 453 0.37 -9.74 -17.74
C THR A 453 0.44 -8.23 -18.02
N ALA A 454 -0.07 -7.40 -17.11
CA ALA A 454 0.03 -5.94 -17.23
C ALA A 454 1.49 -5.47 -17.18
N GLU A 455 2.28 -6.00 -16.24
CA GLU A 455 3.71 -5.73 -16.09
C GLU A 455 4.51 -6.14 -17.35
N ILE A 456 4.26 -7.33 -17.89
CA ILE A 456 4.89 -7.81 -19.14
C ILE A 456 4.56 -6.86 -20.29
N THR A 457 3.31 -6.41 -20.41
CA THR A 457 2.86 -5.52 -21.50
C THR A 457 3.52 -4.14 -21.39
N ALA A 458 3.65 -3.60 -20.17
CA ALA A 458 4.34 -2.35 -19.92
C ALA A 458 5.82 -2.46 -20.31
N SER A 459 6.51 -3.52 -19.86
CA SER A 459 7.92 -3.77 -20.21
C SER A 459 8.15 -4.01 -21.70
N GLN A 460 7.22 -4.63 -22.42
CA GLN A 460 7.28 -4.75 -23.88
C GLN A 460 7.21 -3.40 -24.59
N THR A 461 6.38 -2.48 -24.07
CA THR A 461 6.27 -1.12 -24.59
C THR A 461 7.57 -0.34 -24.35
N SER A 462 8.13 -0.43 -23.14
CA SER A 462 9.42 0.18 -22.80
C SER A 462 10.57 -0.40 -23.63
N LEU A 463 10.58 -1.72 -23.87
CA LEU A 463 11.58 -2.36 -24.72
C LEU A 463 11.48 -1.85 -26.17
N THR A 464 10.27 -1.74 -26.71
CA THR A 464 10.07 -1.20 -28.07
C THR A 464 10.60 0.23 -28.21
N ALA A 465 10.39 1.07 -27.18
CA ALA A 465 10.94 2.42 -27.17
C ALA A 465 12.47 2.41 -27.07
N LEU A 466 13.04 1.54 -26.22
CA LEU A 466 14.48 1.38 -26.10
C LEU A 466 15.13 0.88 -27.40
N GLU A 467 14.52 -0.07 -28.10
CA GLU A 467 14.99 -0.55 -29.41
C GLU A 467 15.03 0.58 -30.43
N MET A 468 14.04 1.48 -30.43
CA MET A 468 14.07 2.69 -31.27
C MET A 468 15.21 3.65 -30.89
N ASP A 469 15.49 3.80 -29.60
CA ASP A 469 16.61 4.62 -29.12
C ASP A 469 17.96 4.01 -29.51
N ILE A 470 18.11 2.68 -29.42
CA ILE A 470 19.29 1.95 -29.88
C ILE A 470 19.47 2.13 -31.38
N ASP A 471 18.43 1.91 -32.19
CA ASP A 471 18.47 2.13 -33.65
C ASP A 471 18.91 3.57 -34.01
N SER A 472 18.40 4.56 -33.27
CA SER A 472 18.78 5.96 -33.46
C SER A 472 20.25 6.22 -33.09
N ALA A 473 20.72 5.64 -31.98
CA ALA A 473 22.11 5.76 -31.54
C ALA A 473 23.06 5.09 -32.52
N GLU A 474 22.73 3.90 -33.03
CA GLU A 474 23.48 3.21 -34.07
C GLU A 474 23.56 4.02 -35.36
N SER A 475 22.46 4.67 -35.77
CA SER A 475 22.48 5.58 -36.93
C SER A 475 23.42 6.77 -36.72
N SER A 476 23.42 7.38 -35.53
CA SER A 476 24.35 8.47 -35.19
C SER A 476 25.80 7.98 -35.17
N LEU A 477 26.05 6.78 -34.64
CA LEU A 477 27.35 6.12 -34.66
C LEU A 477 27.86 5.92 -36.09
N GLU A 478 27.03 5.42 -37.01
CA GLU A 478 27.39 5.24 -38.42
C GLU A 478 27.81 6.56 -39.09
N ASP A 479 27.08 7.65 -38.82
CA ASP A 479 27.39 8.98 -39.34
C ASP A 479 28.75 9.49 -38.85
N VAL A 480 29.09 9.26 -37.57
CA VAL A 480 30.40 9.62 -37.00
C VAL A 480 31.51 8.71 -37.53
N GLN A 481 31.26 7.39 -37.65
CA GLN A 481 32.21 6.45 -38.25
C GLN A 481 32.59 6.84 -39.69
N ALA A 482 31.64 7.40 -40.46
CA ALA A 482 31.89 7.85 -41.83
C ALA A 482 32.87 9.04 -41.91
N MET A 483 33.09 9.77 -40.81
CA MET A 483 34.08 10.85 -40.71
C MET A 483 35.49 10.35 -40.34
N GLY A 484 35.60 9.15 -39.74
CA GLY A 484 36.83 8.53 -39.30
C GLY A 484 37.56 7.70 -40.37
N GLY A 485 38.54 6.90 -39.94
CA GLY A 485 39.32 5.98 -40.76
C GLY A 485 40.00 6.65 -41.95
N ASP A 486 39.83 6.06 -43.15
CA ASP A 486 40.42 6.57 -44.38
C ASP A 486 39.87 7.95 -44.83
N ALA A 487 38.72 8.38 -44.27
CA ALA A 487 38.11 9.68 -44.56
C ALA A 487 38.65 10.81 -43.65
N LEU A 488 39.40 10.46 -42.61
CA LEU A 488 39.97 11.40 -41.66
C LEU A 488 41.16 12.16 -42.26
N THR A 489 41.12 13.49 -42.16
CA THR A 489 42.12 14.41 -42.69
C THR A 489 42.36 15.57 -41.72
N ALA A 490 43.46 16.30 -41.90
CA ALA A 490 43.74 17.49 -41.08
C ALA A 490 42.63 18.56 -41.15
N ASP A 491 41.88 18.64 -42.25
CA ASP A 491 40.85 19.68 -42.44
C ASP A 491 39.53 19.36 -41.71
N ASN A 492 39.25 18.07 -41.42
CA ASN A 492 38.02 17.63 -40.72
C ASN A 492 38.30 16.99 -39.35
N ALA A 493 39.55 16.80 -38.95
CA ALA A 493 39.91 16.14 -37.69
C ALA A 493 39.29 16.80 -36.44
N ALA A 494 39.26 18.12 -36.34
CA ALA A 494 38.61 18.81 -35.21
C ALA A 494 37.09 18.57 -35.18
N ALA A 495 36.43 18.50 -36.34
CA ALA A 495 35.01 18.20 -36.45
C ALA A 495 34.69 16.73 -36.10
N PHE A 496 35.59 15.81 -36.47
CA PHE A 496 35.49 14.41 -36.06
C PHE A 496 35.61 14.26 -34.54
N VAL A 497 36.61 14.90 -33.91
CA VAL A 497 36.75 14.91 -32.45
C VAL A 497 35.51 15.47 -31.77
N SER A 498 34.97 16.60 -32.27
CA SER A 498 33.74 17.18 -31.73
C SER A 498 32.55 16.21 -31.84
N ALA A 499 32.36 15.61 -33.01
CA ALA A 499 31.26 14.67 -33.25
C ALA A 499 31.35 13.40 -32.36
N VAL A 500 32.55 12.86 -32.14
CA VAL A 500 32.78 11.74 -31.22
C VAL A 500 32.47 12.14 -29.77
N THR A 501 32.89 13.34 -29.33
CA THR A 501 32.59 13.82 -27.98
C THR A 501 31.09 14.05 -27.77
N LEU A 502 30.38 14.62 -28.74
CA LEU A 502 28.92 14.79 -28.67
C LEU A 502 28.21 13.44 -28.60
N LEU A 503 28.61 12.47 -29.43
CA LEU A 503 28.04 11.13 -29.42
C LEU A 503 28.29 10.42 -28.09
N LYS A 504 29.49 10.58 -27.51
CA LYS A 504 29.80 10.06 -26.18
C LYS A 504 28.92 10.69 -25.10
N ASN A 505 28.78 12.01 -25.10
CA ASN A 505 27.92 12.72 -24.15
C ASN A 505 26.44 12.29 -24.28
N GLU A 506 25.96 12.09 -25.51
CA GLU A 506 24.61 11.59 -25.78
C GLU A 506 24.45 10.14 -25.30
N ALA A 507 25.44 9.27 -25.52
CA ALA A 507 25.46 7.89 -25.03
C ALA A 507 25.43 7.82 -23.49
N ASP A 508 26.27 8.61 -22.83
CA ASP A 508 26.36 8.70 -21.37
C ASP A 508 25.01 9.17 -20.78
N THR A 509 24.30 10.06 -21.49
CA THR A 509 22.98 10.55 -21.09
C THR A 509 21.88 9.52 -21.37
N ALA A 510 21.96 8.81 -22.49
CA ALA A 510 20.94 7.85 -22.91
C ALA A 510 20.94 6.59 -22.04
N GLY A 511 22.11 6.14 -21.58
CA GLY A 511 22.26 5.01 -20.66
C GLY A 511 21.69 3.70 -21.20
N LEU A 512 21.82 3.46 -22.51
CA LEU A 512 21.11 2.38 -23.21
C LEU A 512 21.41 1.00 -22.64
N SER A 513 22.68 0.69 -22.35
CA SER A 513 23.10 -0.58 -21.76
C SER A 513 22.50 -0.81 -20.36
N VAL A 514 22.37 0.25 -19.56
CA VAL A 514 21.74 0.19 -18.23
C VAL A 514 20.23 -0.07 -18.37
N LYS A 515 19.55 0.64 -19.27
CA LYS A 515 18.11 0.45 -19.54
C LYS A 515 17.82 -0.96 -20.08
N ALA A 516 18.61 -1.43 -21.04
CA ALA A 516 18.50 -2.77 -21.60
C ALA A 516 18.70 -3.85 -20.52
N GLY A 517 19.75 -3.68 -19.70
CA GLY A 517 20.04 -4.58 -18.58
C GLY A 517 18.90 -4.61 -17.56
N SER A 518 18.31 -3.46 -17.23
CA SER A 518 17.17 -3.37 -16.31
C SER A 518 15.95 -4.15 -16.82
N ILE A 519 15.56 -3.97 -18.09
CA ILE A 519 14.45 -4.71 -18.70
C ILE A 519 14.76 -6.21 -18.75
N TYR A 520 15.99 -6.58 -19.13
CA TYR A 520 16.42 -7.97 -19.17
C TYR A 520 16.30 -8.64 -17.79
N VAL A 521 16.80 -8.00 -16.72
CA VAL A 521 16.68 -8.53 -15.35
C VAL A 521 15.21 -8.66 -14.92
N LYS A 522 14.36 -7.65 -15.18
CA LYS A 522 12.91 -7.73 -14.89
C LYS A 522 12.24 -8.91 -15.59
N SER A 523 12.57 -9.10 -16.86
CA SER A 523 12.00 -10.18 -17.67
C SER A 523 12.37 -11.58 -17.15
N GLN A 524 13.53 -11.75 -16.51
CA GLN A 524 13.86 -13.00 -15.80
C GLN A 524 12.91 -13.22 -14.63
N GLY A 525 12.61 -12.18 -13.85
CA GLY A 525 11.61 -12.23 -12.77
C GLY A 525 10.22 -12.63 -13.27
N TYR A 526 9.79 -12.07 -14.41
CA TYR A 526 8.52 -12.45 -15.05
C TYR A 526 8.49 -13.92 -15.46
N VAL A 527 9.58 -14.45 -16.01
CA VAL A 527 9.69 -15.88 -16.35
C VAL A 527 9.56 -16.74 -15.09
N THR A 528 10.25 -16.39 -14.00
CA THR A 528 10.16 -17.13 -12.73
C THR A 528 8.73 -17.10 -12.16
N ALA A 529 8.08 -15.93 -12.13
CA ALA A 529 6.71 -15.79 -11.64
C ALA A 529 5.70 -16.55 -12.53
N ALA A 530 5.86 -16.50 -13.86
CA ALA A 530 4.99 -17.22 -14.79
C ALA A 530 5.20 -18.74 -14.71
N ASN A 531 6.42 -19.22 -14.47
CA ASN A 531 6.69 -20.63 -14.19
C ASN A 531 5.95 -21.12 -12.94
N ALA A 532 5.94 -20.30 -11.87
CA ALA A 532 5.19 -20.62 -10.65
C ALA A 532 3.68 -20.72 -10.93
N LEU A 533 3.12 -19.81 -11.73
CA LEU A 533 1.72 -19.90 -12.18
C LEU A 533 1.45 -21.18 -12.99
N VAL A 534 2.34 -21.53 -13.93
CA VAL A 534 2.18 -22.74 -14.77
C VAL A 534 2.26 -24.03 -13.95
N ALA A 535 3.06 -24.04 -12.87
CA ALA A 535 3.12 -25.16 -11.94
C ALA A 535 1.77 -25.42 -11.23
N GLU A 536 1.01 -24.35 -10.95
CA GLU A 536 -0.34 -24.44 -10.39
C GLU A 536 -1.39 -24.83 -11.45
N SER A 537 -1.34 -24.21 -12.62
CA SER A 537 -2.24 -24.55 -13.74
C SER A 537 -1.61 -24.27 -15.10
N SER A 538 -1.74 -25.24 -16.01
CA SER A 538 -1.31 -25.09 -17.41
C SER A 538 -2.05 -23.99 -18.17
N ASP A 539 -3.15 -23.46 -17.65
CA ASP A 539 -3.92 -22.38 -18.29
C ASP A 539 -3.10 -21.07 -18.39
N TYR A 540 -2.08 -20.91 -17.54
CA TYR A 540 -1.20 -19.73 -17.55
C TYR A 540 -0.01 -19.83 -18.52
N GLN A 541 0.06 -20.87 -19.36
CA GLN A 541 1.16 -21.07 -20.31
C GLN A 541 1.40 -19.86 -21.22
N GLN A 542 0.34 -19.15 -21.62
CA GLN A 542 0.48 -17.96 -22.46
C GLN A 542 1.20 -16.79 -21.77
N VAL A 543 1.07 -16.68 -20.44
CA VAL A 543 1.80 -15.67 -19.64
C VAL A 543 3.29 -16.00 -19.66
N LEU A 544 3.64 -17.27 -19.46
CA LEU A 544 5.02 -17.75 -19.54
C LEU A 544 5.62 -17.54 -20.94
N ASP A 545 4.90 -17.92 -21.99
CA ASP A 545 5.35 -17.73 -23.38
C ASP A 545 5.65 -16.25 -23.67
N SER A 546 4.82 -15.33 -23.15
CA SER A 546 5.00 -13.89 -23.32
C SER A 546 6.20 -13.35 -22.52
N ALA A 547 6.40 -13.81 -21.29
CA ALA A 547 7.55 -13.46 -20.46
C ALA A 547 8.87 -13.96 -21.08
N THR A 548 8.89 -15.19 -21.59
CA THR A 548 10.07 -15.76 -22.25
C THR A 548 10.41 -15.04 -23.56
N SER A 549 9.41 -14.62 -24.33
CA SER A 549 9.65 -13.79 -25.53
C SER A 549 10.29 -12.47 -25.13
N LEU A 550 9.70 -11.74 -24.17
CA LEU A 550 10.25 -10.48 -23.66
C LEU A 550 11.69 -10.65 -23.15
N ASN A 551 11.99 -11.74 -22.45
CA ASN A 551 13.35 -12.02 -21.97
C ASN A 551 14.36 -12.22 -23.09
N THR A 552 13.96 -12.91 -24.17
CA THR A 552 14.80 -13.12 -25.35
C THR A 552 15.05 -11.82 -26.11
N ASP A 553 14.00 -11.03 -26.29
CA ASP A 553 14.07 -9.75 -27.00
C ASP A 553 14.90 -8.73 -26.20
N ALA A 554 14.70 -8.66 -24.87
CA ALA A 554 15.49 -7.81 -23.99
C ALA A 554 16.99 -8.20 -23.97
N LEU A 555 17.31 -9.49 -24.04
CA LEU A 555 18.69 -9.96 -24.17
C LEU A 555 19.33 -9.51 -25.49
N THR A 556 18.55 -9.46 -26.57
CA THR A 556 19.00 -8.94 -27.86
C THR A 556 19.34 -7.45 -27.74
N ALA A 557 18.45 -6.64 -27.14
CA ALA A 557 18.71 -5.22 -26.89
C ALA A 557 19.95 -4.97 -26.02
N VAL A 558 20.21 -5.82 -25.00
CA VAL A 558 21.46 -5.76 -24.23
C VAL A 558 22.68 -5.99 -25.13
N THR A 559 22.59 -6.97 -26.02
CA THR A 559 23.69 -7.30 -26.94
C THR A 559 23.98 -6.14 -27.90
N ASP A 560 22.94 -5.52 -28.44
CA ASP A 560 23.06 -4.40 -29.38
C ASP A 560 23.62 -3.14 -28.69
N ALA A 561 23.14 -2.82 -27.48
CA ALA A 561 23.66 -1.71 -26.68
C ALA A 561 25.14 -1.88 -26.32
N VAL A 562 25.57 -3.11 -25.95
CA VAL A 562 26.98 -3.41 -25.68
C VAL A 562 27.83 -3.30 -26.96
N ALA A 563 27.32 -3.75 -28.10
CA ALA A 563 28.02 -3.62 -29.37
C ALA A 563 28.21 -2.15 -29.76
N TYR A 564 27.20 -1.31 -29.55
CA TYR A 564 27.27 0.13 -29.69
C TYR A 564 28.35 0.75 -28.79
N ASP A 565 28.37 0.41 -27.49
CA ASP A 565 29.35 0.95 -26.53
C ASP A 565 30.79 0.60 -26.91
N VAL A 566 31.03 -0.65 -27.36
CA VAL A 566 32.35 -1.10 -27.82
C VAL A 566 32.80 -0.33 -29.07
N ALA A 567 31.89 -0.11 -30.02
CA ALA A 567 32.19 0.62 -31.23
C ALA A 567 32.45 2.12 -30.96
N LEU A 568 31.69 2.74 -30.06
CA LEU A 568 31.90 4.10 -29.59
C LEU A 568 33.26 4.25 -28.90
N ALA A 569 33.62 3.31 -28.01
CA ALA A 569 34.93 3.32 -27.34
C ALA A 569 36.10 3.27 -28.34
N ALA A 570 35.96 2.52 -29.43
CA ALA A 570 36.97 2.49 -30.50
C ALA A 570 37.11 3.85 -31.21
N LEU A 571 36.01 4.57 -31.44
CA LEU A 571 36.03 5.91 -32.01
C LEU A 571 36.66 6.94 -31.06
N VAL A 572 36.42 6.83 -29.75
CA VAL A 572 37.07 7.70 -28.76
C VAL A 572 38.59 7.57 -28.84
N VAL A 573 39.12 6.34 -28.92
CA VAL A 573 40.55 6.10 -29.10
C VAL A 573 41.07 6.69 -30.42
N GLU A 574 40.29 6.60 -31.50
CA GLU A 574 40.65 7.20 -32.79
C GLU A 574 40.66 8.73 -32.74
N ALA A 575 39.68 9.34 -32.07
CA ALA A 575 39.60 10.78 -31.87
C ALA A 575 40.78 11.31 -31.05
N ASP A 576 41.15 10.62 -29.97
CA ASP A 576 42.31 10.96 -29.14
C ASP A 576 43.61 10.91 -29.97
N ALA A 577 43.78 9.86 -30.79
CA ALA A 577 44.93 9.74 -31.70
C ALA A 577 44.94 10.87 -32.75
N ALA A 578 43.78 11.27 -33.27
CA ALA A 578 43.65 12.36 -34.24
C ALA A 578 44.10 13.71 -33.67
N ILE A 579 43.86 13.98 -32.38
CA ILE A 579 44.33 15.20 -31.71
C ILE A 579 45.86 15.31 -31.78
N GLU A 580 46.56 14.21 -31.46
CA GLU A 580 48.02 14.15 -31.48
C GLU A 580 48.59 14.16 -32.91
N ASP A 581 48.02 13.35 -33.81
CA ASP A 581 48.54 13.16 -35.17
C ASP A 581 48.41 14.43 -36.03
N PHE A 582 47.38 15.24 -35.80
CA PHE A 582 47.13 16.48 -36.54
C PHE A 582 47.51 17.77 -35.79
N ASP A 583 47.95 17.70 -34.52
CA ASP A 583 48.34 18.85 -33.69
C ASP A 583 47.20 19.90 -33.58
N ILE A 584 46.00 19.41 -33.23
CA ILE A 584 44.74 20.21 -33.24
C ILE A 584 44.12 20.45 -31.86
N GLU A 585 44.83 20.18 -30.77
CA GLU A 585 44.34 20.22 -29.38
C GLU A 585 43.47 21.46 -29.07
N LEU A 586 43.99 22.67 -29.30
CA LEU A 586 43.25 23.92 -29.06
C LEU A 586 42.04 24.10 -30.00
N ALA A 587 42.16 23.66 -31.26
CA ALA A 587 41.09 23.82 -32.26
C ALA A 587 39.95 22.83 -32.01
N ALA A 588 40.26 21.60 -31.59
CA ALA A 588 39.30 20.59 -31.21
C ALA A 588 38.58 20.99 -29.91
N ALA A 589 39.31 21.37 -28.86
CA ALA A 589 38.71 21.83 -27.60
C ALA A 589 37.76 23.01 -27.80
N LYS A 590 38.14 23.96 -28.67
CA LYS A 590 37.25 25.07 -29.04
C LYS A 590 35.94 24.56 -29.64
N LEU A 591 36.01 23.67 -30.63
CA LEU A 591 34.84 23.21 -31.37
C LEU A 591 33.93 22.35 -30.46
N VAL A 592 34.50 21.49 -29.63
CA VAL A 592 33.77 20.71 -28.61
C VAL A 592 33.02 21.66 -27.66
N ALA A 593 33.69 22.72 -27.17
CA ALA A 593 33.07 23.69 -26.28
C ALA A 593 31.94 24.49 -26.96
N GLU A 594 32.11 24.89 -28.22
CA GLU A 594 31.06 25.56 -29.01
C GLU A 594 29.87 24.62 -29.27
N ASP A 595 30.11 23.39 -29.72
CA ASP A 595 29.02 22.47 -30.08
C ASP A 595 28.26 21.94 -28.85
N THR A 596 28.95 21.69 -27.72
CA THR A 596 28.27 21.29 -26.47
C THR A 596 27.45 22.43 -25.87
N ALA A 597 27.91 23.69 -25.99
CA ALA A 597 27.11 24.86 -25.62
C ALA A 597 25.87 25.01 -26.51
N ASP A 598 25.97 24.75 -27.81
CA ASP A 598 24.81 24.73 -28.72
C ASP A 598 23.79 23.65 -28.31
N VAL A 599 24.24 22.46 -27.87
CA VAL A 599 23.35 21.42 -27.32
C VAL A 599 22.65 21.90 -26.05
N ALA A 600 23.37 22.54 -25.13
CA ALA A 600 22.76 23.11 -23.92
C ALA A 600 21.70 24.18 -24.27
N ASP A 601 21.94 25.04 -25.26
CA ASP A 601 20.96 26.02 -25.74
C ASP A 601 19.70 25.37 -26.35
N VAL A 602 19.87 24.26 -27.08
CA VAL A 602 18.74 23.47 -27.60
C VAL A 602 17.91 22.89 -26.45
N LYS A 603 18.56 22.28 -25.44
CA LYS A 603 17.86 21.74 -24.27
C LYS A 603 17.21 22.85 -23.44
N LYS A 604 17.82 24.03 -23.37
CA LYS A 604 17.24 25.20 -22.71
C LYS A 604 15.94 25.62 -23.39
N THR A 605 15.93 25.64 -24.72
CA THR A 605 14.71 25.93 -25.49
C THR A 605 13.62 24.90 -25.22
N ALA A 606 13.97 23.62 -25.07
CA ALA A 606 13.00 22.58 -24.69
C ALA A 606 12.43 22.79 -23.28
N ALA A 607 13.29 23.08 -22.29
CA ALA A 607 12.87 23.39 -20.93
C ALA A 607 11.96 24.63 -20.87
N ASP A 608 12.30 25.72 -21.59
CA ASP A 608 11.48 26.94 -21.65
C ASP A 608 10.08 26.67 -22.27
N MET A 609 9.99 25.75 -23.25
CA MET A 609 8.70 25.35 -23.84
C MET A 609 7.88 24.48 -22.89
N ALA A 610 8.52 23.57 -22.17
CA ALA A 610 7.88 22.73 -21.17
C ALA A 610 7.38 23.57 -19.98
N GLU A 611 8.17 24.53 -19.50
CA GLU A 611 7.78 25.52 -18.48
C GLU A 611 6.49 26.25 -18.87
N ALA A 612 6.44 26.76 -20.11
CA ALA A 612 5.27 27.49 -20.61
C ALA A 612 4.03 26.59 -20.71
N THR A 613 4.22 25.32 -21.07
CA THR A 613 3.15 24.32 -21.19
C THR A 613 2.59 23.97 -19.81
N SER A 614 3.48 23.63 -18.86
CA SER A 614 3.14 23.34 -17.47
C SER A 614 2.42 24.51 -16.81
N THR A 615 2.95 25.73 -16.95
CA THR A 615 2.34 26.94 -16.39
C THR A 615 0.92 27.18 -16.95
N SER A 616 0.71 26.94 -18.25
CA SER A 616 -0.61 27.08 -18.87
C SER A 616 -1.58 25.99 -18.44
N ALA A 617 -1.11 24.75 -18.30
CA ALA A 617 -1.93 23.62 -17.85
C ALA A 617 -2.37 23.84 -16.39
N LEU A 618 -1.44 24.23 -15.52
CA LEU A 618 -1.71 24.54 -14.12
C LEU A 618 -2.74 25.67 -13.97
N ALA A 619 -2.58 26.78 -14.70
CA ALA A 619 -3.57 27.87 -14.65
C ALA A 619 -4.97 27.42 -15.09
N THR A 620 -5.05 26.49 -16.05
CA THR A 620 -6.34 25.94 -16.49
C THR A 620 -6.96 25.03 -15.43
N ALA A 621 -6.13 24.25 -14.72
CA ALA A 621 -6.58 23.43 -13.59
C ALA A 621 -7.01 24.28 -12.38
N GLU A 622 -6.30 25.36 -12.07
CA GLU A 622 -6.64 26.28 -10.97
C GLU A 622 -7.98 27.02 -11.21
N ASP A 623 -8.30 27.33 -12.47
CA ASP A 623 -9.56 27.97 -12.85
C ASP A 623 -10.75 26.99 -12.91
N ALA A 624 -10.51 25.68 -12.79
CA ALA A 624 -11.55 24.65 -12.87
C ALA A 624 -12.43 24.64 -11.61
N MET A 625 -13.73 24.41 -11.80
CA MET A 625 -14.71 24.36 -10.70
C MET A 625 -14.98 22.91 -10.29
N VAL A 626 -15.29 22.68 -9.01
CA VAL A 626 -15.64 21.36 -8.46
C VAL A 626 -17.03 21.37 -7.81
N ASP A 627 -17.92 22.22 -8.30
CA ASP A 627 -19.27 22.47 -7.75
C ASP A 627 -20.34 21.51 -8.28
N THR A 628 -20.06 20.76 -9.34
CA THR A 628 -20.95 19.72 -9.90
C THR A 628 -20.16 18.48 -10.27
N ALA A 629 -20.84 17.35 -10.48
CA ALA A 629 -20.22 16.09 -10.90
C ALA A 629 -19.48 16.21 -12.25
N GLU A 630 -20.06 16.93 -13.21
CA GLU A 630 -19.46 17.17 -14.54
C GLU A 630 -18.21 18.05 -14.41
N ASN A 631 -18.33 19.17 -13.68
CA ASN A 631 -17.20 20.08 -13.49
C ASN A 631 -16.07 19.44 -12.68
N ALA A 632 -16.38 18.62 -11.66
CA ALA A 632 -15.36 17.91 -10.89
C ALA A 632 -14.60 16.87 -11.73
N ALA A 633 -15.29 16.15 -12.62
CA ALA A 633 -14.65 15.23 -13.56
C ALA A 633 -13.77 15.97 -14.58
N GLU A 634 -14.23 17.12 -15.10
CA GLU A 634 -13.42 17.98 -15.97
C GLU A 634 -12.20 18.55 -15.23
N ALA A 635 -12.38 19.01 -13.99
CA ALA A 635 -11.31 19.51 -13.14
C ALA A 635 -10.25 18.44 -12.85
N GLN A 636 -10.68 17.19 -12.64
CA GLN A 636 -9.77 16.06 -12.46
C GLN A 636 -8.92 15.83 -13.71
N GLU A 637 -9.53 15.81 -14.90
CA GLU A 637 -8.79 15.64 -16.16
C GLU A 637 -7.80 16.80 -16.41
N LEU A 638 -8.22 18.04 -16.13
CA LEU A 638 -7.35 19.21 -16.24
C LEU A 638 -6.18 19.17 -15.25
N ALA A 639 -6.42 18.74 -14.01
CA ALA A 639 -5.37 18.59 -13.02
C ALA A 639 -4.38 17.45 -13.38
N MET A 640 -4.87 16.31 -13.90
CA MET A 640 -4.01 15.24 -14.40
C MET A 640 -3.11 15.71 -15.54
N ASN A 641 -3.65 16.48 -16.49
CA ASN A 641 -2.85 17.08 -17.58
C ASN A 641 -1.80 18.07 -17.03
N ALA A 642 -2.11 18.81 -15.97
CA ALA A 642 -1.15 19.70 -15.32
C ALA A 642 -0.04 18.93 -14.58
N VAL A 643 -0.37 17.81 -13.93
CA VAL A 643 0.61 16.91 -13.29
C VAL A 643 1.56 16.31 -14.34
N GLU A 644 1.04 15.85 -15.47
CA GLU A 644 1.84 15.32 -16.58
C GLU A 644 2.77 16.41 -17.15
N ALA A 645 2.23 17.59 -17.45
CA ALA A 645 3.01 18.70 -17.99
C ALA A 645 4.12 19.19 -17.02
N ALA A 646 3.85 19.19 -15.71
CA ALA A 646 4.86 19.51 -14.70
C ALA A 646 5.97 18.46 -14.63
N SER A 647 5.62 17.18 -14.77
CA SER A 647 6.58 16.08 -14.82
C SER A 647 7.46 16.14 -16.08
N GLU A 648 6.87 16.49 -17.24
CA GLU A 648 7.61 16.72 -18.48
C GLU A 648 8.55 17.94 -18.36
N PHE A 649 8.12 18.98 -17.65
CA PHE A 649 8.95 20.14 -17.38
C PHE A 649 10.17 19.77 -16.52
N ALA A 650 9.98 19.02 -15.44
CA ALA A 650 11.08 18.51 -14.62
C ALA A 650 12.09 17.68 -15.47
N ALA A 651 11.60 16.74 -16.26
CA ALA A 651 12.44 15.92 -17.14
C ALA A 651 13.22 16.75 -18.19
N ALA A 652 12.61 17.80 -18.73
CA ALA A 652 13.29 18.71 -19.65
C ALA A 652 14.40 19.54 -18.98
N VAL A 653 14.20 19.92 -17.71
CA VAL A 653 15.22 20.61 -16.90
C VAL A 653 16.37 19.67 -16.57
N ASP A 654 16.10 18.42 -16.17
CA ASP A 654 17.16 17.43 -15.92
C ASP A 654 18.06 17.22 -17.14
N ALA A 655 17.45 17.09 -18.33
CA ALA A 655 18.20 16.98 -19.58
C ALA A 655 19.02 18.25 -19.88
N LEU A 656 18.55 19.43 -19.48
CA LEU A 656 19.28 20.68 -19.59
C LEU A 656 20.46 20.73 -18.61
N GLU A 657 20.29 20.34 -17.35
CA GLU A 657 21.35 20.34 -16.35
C GLU A 657 22.52 19.43 -16.75
N ILE A 658 22.21 18.24 -17.28
CA ILE A 658 23.23 17.31 -17.81
C ILE A 658 24.00 17.96 -18.97
N ALA A 659 23.30 18.57 -19.94
CA ALA A 659 23.93 19.24 -21.07
C ALA A 659 24.79 20.45 -20.64
N ILE A 660 24.35 21.20 -19.62
CA ILE A 660 25.13 22.31 -19.04
C ILE A 660 26.41 21.78 -18.39
N ALA A 661 26.33 20.69 -17.62
CA ALA A 661 27.50 20.10 -16.96
C ALA A 661 28.54 19.62 -17.98
N GLN A 662 28.10 18.97 -19.07
CA GLN A 662 28.95 18.56 -20.17
C GLN A 662 29.59 19.76 -20.89
N ALA A 663 28.81 20.81 -21.17
CA ALA A 663 29.31 22.03 -21.79
C ALA A 663 30.31 22.78 -20.88
N LEU A 664 30.08 22.78 -19.55
CA LEU A 664 31.00 23.38 -18.58
C LEU A 664 32.33 22.65 -18.54
N ALA A 665 32.32 21.31 -18.59
CA ALA A 665 33.54 20.51 -18.66
C ALA A 665 34.35 20.88 -19.92
N ALA A 666 33.71 20.86 -21.09
CA ALA A 666 34.34 21.22 -22.36
C ALA A 666 34.86 22.67 -22.39
N ALA A 667 34.10 23.63 -21.86
CA ALA A 667 34.50 25.03 -21.80
C ALA A 667 35.70 25.26 -20.85
N ASN A 668 35.80 24.50 -19.76
CA ASN A 668 36.95 24.52 -18.87
C ASN A 668 38.18 23.90 -19.53
N ASP A 669 38.06 22.78 -20.23
CA ASP A 669 39.17 22.20 -21.00
C ASP A 669 39.71 23.20 -22.04
N TYR A 670 38.81 23.91 -22.74
CA TYR A 670 39.19 24.98 -23.66
C TYR A 670 39.87 26.17 -22.96
N LEU A 671 39.44 26.50 -21.74
CA LEU A 671 40.04 27.56 -20.92
C LEU A 671 41.45 27.20 -20.44
N GLU A 672 41.69 25.96 -20.05
CA GLU A 672 43.01 25.46 -19.62
C GLU A 672 44.05 25.56 -20.75
N LEU A 673 43.60 25.42 -22.00
CA LEU A 673 44.42 25.63 -23.20
C LEU A 673 44.60 27.10 -23.60
N GLU A 674 44.24 28.04 -22.71
CA GLU A 674 44.28 29.49 -22.93
C GLU A 674 43.42 29.95 -24.12
N GLY A 675 42.27 29.29 -24.35
CA GLY A 675 41.31 29.60 -25.40
C GLY A 675 40.75 31.02 -25.34
N GLU A 676 40.71 31.72 -26.49
CA GLU A 676 40.14 33.06 -26.58
C GLU A 676 38.61 33.01 -26.46
N GLY A 677 38.07 33.56 -25.37
CA GLY A 677 36.62 33.59 -25.11
C GLY A 677 36.11 32.47 -24.22
N ALA A 678 36.93 31.48 -23.86
CA ALA A 678 36.56 30.35 -23.01
C ALA A 678 35.95 30.78 -21.65
N GLN A 679 36.57 31.77 -20.97
CA GLN A 679 36.04 32.27 -19.70
C GLN A 679 34.63 32.87 -19.85
N ALA A 680 34.33 33.55 -20.96
CA ALA A 680 33.01 34.13 -21.18
C ALA A 680 31.96 33.03 -21.42
N MET A 681 32.36 31.91 -22.01
CA MET A 681 31.51 30.72 -22.18
C MET A 681 31.24 30.05 -20.84
N VAL A 682 32.27 29.83 -20.01
CA VAL A 682 32.12 29.32 -18.63
C VAL A 682 31.17 30.22 -17.83
N ASP A 683 31.37 31.55 -17.84
CA ASP A 683 30.51 32.50 -17.13
C ASP A 683 29.05 32.43 -17.62
N ALA A 684 28.82 32.21 -18.91
CA ALA A 684 27.48 32.09 -19.49
C ALA A 684 26.80 30.78 -19.10
N LEU A 685 27.53 29.65 -19.12
CA LEU A 685 27.01 28.35 -18.72
C LEU A 685 26.73 28.25 -17.23
N VAL A 686 27.56 28.87 -16.36
CA VAL A 686 27.26 28.97 -14.92
C VAL A 686 25.98 29.77 -14.68
N ALA A 687 25.77 30.86 -15.44
CA ALA A 687 24.51 31.61 -15.35
C ALA A 687 23.30 30.79 -15.84
N MET A 688 23.51 29.93 -16.85
CA MET A 688 22.48 28.98 -17.32
C MET A 688 22.17 27.92 -16.27
N GLN A 689 23.19 27.39 -15.58
CA GLN A 689 23.03 26.43 -14.48
C GLN A 689 22.14 26.98 -13.37
N THR A 690 22.43 28.20 -12.88
CA THR A 690 21.60 28.85 -11.85
C THR A 690 20.16 29.08 -12.31
N ALA A 691 19.93 29.29 -13.61
CA ALA A 691 18.58 29.44 -14.15
C ALA A 691 17.85 28.09 -14.24
N ALA A 692 18.56 27.01 -14.62
CA ALA A 692 18.02 25.65 -14.68
C ALA A 692 17.64 25.14 -13.29
N GLU A 693 18.49 25.37 -12.27
CA GLU A 693 18.20 25.03 -10.87
C GLU A 693 16.88 25.67 -10.40
N ALA A 694 16.68 26.97 -10.71
CA ALA A 694 15.44 27.68 -10.39
C ALA A 694 14.22 27.16 -11.20
N GLN A 695 14.44 26.70 -12.45
CA GLN A 695 13.38 26.06 -13.24
C GLN A 695 12.98 24.70 -12.64
N GLY A 696 13.94 23.93 -12.12
CA GLY A 696 13.68 22.66 -11.43
C GLY A 696 12.85 22.85 -10.16
N GLU A 697 13.19 23.84 -9.33
CA GLU A 697 12.39 24.22 -8.16
C GLU A 697 10.94 24.58 -8.56
N LEU A 698 10.78 25.39 -9.61
CA LEU A 698 9.47 25.77 -10.13
C LEU A 698 8.68 24.56 -10.66
N ALA A 699 9.32 23.64 -11.39
CA ALA A 699 8.67 22.43 -11.89
C ALA A 699 8.09 21.61 -10.73
N ASN A 700 8.85 21.43 -9.66
CA ASN A 700 8.38 20.73 -8.47
C ASN A 700 7.24 21.49 -7.76
N GLU A 701 7.31 22.81 -7.62
CA GLU A 701 6.20 23.61 -7.05
C GLU A 701 4.90 23.45 -7.87
N GLN A 702 5.02 23.48 -9.20
CA GLN A 702 3.88 23.29 -10.10
C GLN A 702 3.30 21.88 -10.00
N PHE A 703 4.16 20.86 -9.91
CA PHE A 703 3.73 19.47 -9.71
C PHE A 703 2.93 19.32 -8.43
N VAL A 704 3.45 19.78 -7.28
CA VAL A 704 2.76 19.70 -5.98
C VAL A 704 1.41 20.42 -6.02
N THR A 705 1.36 21.60 -6.64
CA THR A 705 0.12 22.36 -6.76
C THR A 705 -0.91 21.64 -7.64
N ALA A 706 -0.49 21.16 -8.81
CA ALA A 706 -1.34 20.40 -9.72
C ALA A 706 -1.88 19.12 -9.09
N TYR A 707 -1.03 18.39 -8.35
CA TYR A 707 -1.43 17.16 -7.68
C TYR A 707 -2.43 17.40 -6.55
N ASN A 708 -2.28 18.46 -5.77
CA ASN A 708 -3.27 18.85 -4.77
C ASN A 708 -4.63 19.21 -5.39
N LEU A 709 -4.65 19.84 -6.57
CA LEU A 709 -5.87 20.08 -7.33
C LEU A 709 -6.50 18.77 -7.81
N GLN A 710 -5.69 17.81 -8.26
CA GLN A 710 -6.16 16.48 -8.66
C GLN A 710 -6.84 15.76 -7.49
N ILE A 711 -6.21 15.71 -6.31
CA ILE A 711 -6.82 15.11 -5.10
C ILE A 711 -8.16 15.79 -4.79
N THR A 712 -8.20 17.12 -4.80
CA THR A 712 -9.42 17.89 -4.51
C THR A 712 -10.55 17.53 -5.48
N ALA A 713 -10.23 17.40 -6.77
CA ALA A 713 -11.20 17.01 -7.79
C ALA A 713 -11.65 15.54 -7.62
N GLU A 714 -10.74 14.62 -7.32
CA GLU A 714 -11.05 13.21 -7.05
C GLU A 714 -11.99 13.02 -5.86
N GLU A 715 -11.72 13.71 -4.75
CA GLU A 715 -12.60 13.70 -3.57
C GLU A 715 -13.99 14.25 -3.91
N ALA A 716 -14.06 15.31 -4.72
CA ALA A 716 -15.33 15.88 -5.18
C ALA A 716 -16.10 14.89 -6.07
N VAL A 717 -15.44 14.23 -7.02
CA VAL A 717 -16.04 13.19 -7.89
C VAL A 717 -16.62 12.06 -7.03
N ALA A 718 -15.85 11.53 -6.08
CA ALA A 718 -16.31 10.47 -5.17
C ALA A 718 -17.52 10.91 -4.34
N LYS A 719 -17.49 12.15 -3.82
CA LYS A 719 -18.61 12.72 -3.07
C LYS A 719 -19.87 12.89 -3.94
N PHE A 720 -19.75 13.33 -5.19
CA PHE A 720 -20.89 13.44 -6.11
C PHE A 720 -21.45 12.08 -6.55
N ALA A 721 -20.63 11.02 -6.58
CA ALA A 721 -21.13 9.66 -6.79
C ALA A 721 -22.08 9.24 -5.65
N VAL A 722 -21.72 9.53 -4.39
CA VAL A 722 -22.61 9.30 -3.24
C VAL A 722 -23.86 10.17 -3.30
N LEU A 723 -23.73 11.44 -3.71
CA LEU A 723 -24.88 12.34 -3.87
C LEU A 723 -25.95 11.76 -4.81
N THR A 724 -25.56 11.05 -5.86
CA THR A 724 -26.51 10.42 -6.79
C THR A 724 -27.41 9.41 -6.07
N SER A 725 -26.81 8.57 -5.22
CA SER A 725 -27.54 7.63 -4.38
C SER A 725 -28.38 8.37 -3.33
N VAL A 726 -27.87 9.42 -2.71
CA VAL A 726 -28.62 10.25 -1.74
C VAL A 726 -29.88 10.82 -2.38
N LYS A 727 -29.79 11.40 -3.59
CA LYS A 727 -30.95 11.92 -4.33
C LYS A 727 -31.96 10.83 -4.67
N ALA A 728 -31.52 9.63 -5.04
CA ALA A 728 -32.40 8.50 -5.32
C ALA A 728 -33.13 8.00 -4.06
N THR A 729 -32.45 7.98 -2.91
CA THR A 729 -33.07 7.65 -1.62
C THR A 729 -34.07 8.73 -1.19
N SER A 730 -33.74 10.02 -1.36
CA SER A 730 -34.68 11.12 -1.12
C SER A 730 -35.92 11.04 -2.03
N GLU A 731 -35.75 10.68 -3.30
CA GLU A 731 -36.88 10.45 -4.22
C GLU A 731 -37.76 9.28 -3.76
N SER A 732 -37.15 8.17 -3.34
CA SER A 732 -37.88 7.00 -2.84
C SER A 732 -38.72 7.36 -1.60
N LEU A 733 -38.17 8.18 -0.69
CA LEU A 733 -38.91 8.71 0.45
C LEU A 733 -40.13 9.55 0.03
N SER A 734 -40.06 10.29 -1.07
CA SER A 734 -41.20 11.08 -1.56
C SER A 734 -42.35 10.22 -2.11
N THR A 735 -42.08 8.95 -2.43
CA THR A 735 -43.08 7.98 -2.90
C THR A 735 -43.66 7.10 -1.78
N MET A 736 -43.14 7.24 -0.57
CA MET A 736 -43.60 6.50 0.61
C MET A 736 -45.02 6.93 0.98
N THR A 737 -45.93 5.97 1.15
CA THR A 737 -47.27 6.23 1.69
C THR A 737 -47.43 5.45 2.99
N VAL A 738 -47.41 6.16 4.12
CA VAL A 738 -47.66 5.55 5.44
C VAL A 738 -49.16 5.55 5.75
N LEU A 739 -49.80 6.70 5.66
CA LEU A 739 -51.22 6.88 5.94
C LEU A 739 -51.73 8.09 5.15
N THR A 740 -52.72 7.91 4.28
CA THR A 740 -53.33 9.04 3.57
C THR A 740 -54.38 9.71 4.44
N ASN A 741 -54.89 10.88 4.01
CA ASN A 741 -56.00 11.55 4.68
C ASN A 741 -57.23 10.65 4.89
N THR A 742 -57.43 9.61 4.06
CA THR A 742 -58.58 8.70 4.16
C THR A 742 -58.37 7.67 5.27
N GLY A 743 -57.20 7.02 5.33
CA GLY A 743 -56.86 6.12 6.45
C GLY A 743 -56.72 6.86 7.77
N GLY A 744 -56.16 8.08 7.75
CA GLY A 744 -56.09 8.95 8.93
C GLY A 744 -57.48 9.29 9.49
N GLN A 745 -58.45 9.59 8.61
CA GLN A 745 -59.82 9.83 9.05
C GLN A 745 -60.46 8.57 9.65
N ALA A 746 -60.17 7.37 9.15
CA ALA A 746 -60.66 6.12 9.74
C ALA A 746 -60.12 5.90 11.17
N VAL A 747 -58.85 6.22 11.44
CA VAL A 747 -58.30 6.16 12.80
C VAL A 747 -58.97 7.18 13.72
N ILE A 748 -59.20 8.41 13.23
CA ILE A 748 -59.90 9.46 13.99
C ILE A 748 -61.35 9.04 14.28
N ASP A 749 -62.07 8.54 13.28
CA ASP A 749 -63.45 8.08 13.42
C ASP A 749 -63.53 6.93 14.42
N ALA A 750 -62.55 6.01 14.41
CA ALA A 750 -62.47 4.92 15.38
C ALA A 750 -62.20 5.42 16.82
N ALA A 751 -61.35 6.44 16.99
CA ALA A 751 -61.12 7.07 18.28
C ALA A 751 -62.38 7.78 18.81
N ASP A 752 -63.12 8.47 17.94
CA ASP A 752 -64.41 9.06 18.27
C ASP A 752 -65.44 7.99 18.66
N VAL A 753 -65.48 6.86 17.94
CA VAL A 753 -66.31 5.70 18.28
C VAL A 753 -65.95 5.16 19.67
N LEU A 754 -64.65 4.94 19.93
CA LEU A 754 -64.18 4.44 21.22
C LEU A 754 -64.57 5.39 22.36
N ALA A 755 -64.35 6.70 22.19
CA ALA A 755 -64.70 7.71 23.19
C ALA A 755 -66.21 7.76 23.45
N ASP A 756 -67.02 7.76 22.40
CA ASP A 756 -68.48 7.76 22.51
C ASP A 756 -69.00 6.50 23.20
N VAL A 757 -68.47 5.34 22.83
CA VAL A 757 -68.87 4.07 23.44
C VAL A 757 -68.42 4.00 24.89
N ILE A 758 -67.18 4.35 25.23
CA ILE A 758 -66.71 4.38 26.63
C ILE A 758 -67.56 5.32 27.49
N ASP A 759 -67.88 6.53 27.01
CA ASP A 759 -68.74 7.47 27.73
C ASP A 759 -70.19 6.97 27.86
N GLU A 760 -70.69 6.21 26.89
CA GLU A 760 -71.98 5.50 27.01
C GLU A 760 -71.92 4.38 28.06
N LEU A 761 -70.84 3.59 28.08
CA LEU A 761 -70.66 2.45 28.98
C LEU A 761 -70.44 2.84 30.44
N ALA A 762 -69.89 4.03 30.70
CA ALA A 762 -69.62 4.55 32.04
C ALA A 762 -70.85 4.50 32.98
N ASP A 763 -72.07 4.62 32.41
CA ASP A 763 -73.33 4.61 33.16
C ASP A 763 -74.06 3.24 33.19
N MET A 764 -73.50 2.19 32.55
CA MET A 764 -74.22 0.93 32.26
C MET A 764 -73.93 -0.26 33.19
N GLY A 765 -73.02 -0.10 34.16
CA GLY A 765 -72.64 -1.13 35.14
C GLY A 765 -71.39 -1.93 34.72
N ASN A 766 -71.01 -2.95 35.51
CA ASN A 766 -69.70 -3.62 35.37
C ASN A 766 -69.56 -4.57 34.16
N SER A 767 -70.63 -4.92 33.43
CA SER A 767 -70.53 -5.73 32.21
C SER A 767 -71.81 -5.63 31.38
N GLY A 768 -71.70 -5.84 30.06
CA GLY A 768 -72.83 -5.78 29.15
C GLY A 768 -72.50 -6.11 27.71
N GLU A 769 -73.52 -6.55 26.97
CA GLU A 769 -73.52 -6.76 25.51
C GLU A 769 -74.67 -5.96 24.88
N GLY A 770 -74.44 -5.30 23.74
CA GLY A 770 -75.47 -4.51 23.07
C GLY A 770 -74.95 -3.67 21.90
N THR A 771 -75.84 -2.89 21.30
CA THR A 771 -75.51 -1.91 20.24
C THR A 771 -75.38 -0.52 20.84
N SER A 772 -74.35 0.25 20.46
CA SER A 772 -74.19 1.63 20.92
C SER A 772 -75.37 2.49 20.48
N THR A 773 -75.84 3.35 21.37
CA THR A 773 -76.87 4.35 21.05
C THR A 773 -76.29 5.62 20.43
N ARG A 774 -74.99 5.87 20.64
CA ARG A 774 -74.25 6.99 20.06
C ARG A 774 -73.65 6.65 18.69
N GLN A 775 -73.25 5.40 18.51
CA GLN A 775 -72.68 4.84 17.27
C GLN A 775 -73.48 3.60 16.84
N PRO A 776 -74.69 3.74 16.24
CA PRO A 776 -75.63 2.63 16.04
C PRO A 776 -75.18 1.50 15.11
N GLU A 777 -74.05 1.66 14.43
CA GLU A 777 -73.44 0.66 13.56
C GLU A 777 -72.43 -0.23 14.30
N TRP A 778 -72.15 0.08 15.57
CA TRP A 778 -71.19 -0.62 16.41
C TRP A 778 -71.89 -1.37 17.56
N ASP A 779 -71.62 -2.66 17.64
CA ASP A 779 -71.96 -3.50 18.79
C ASP A 779 -70.78 -3.54 19.77
N TYR A 780 -71.08 -3.56 21.07
CA TYR A 780 -70.09 -3.66 22.14
C TYR A 780 -70.35 -4.90 23.01
N ASN A 781 -69.27 -5.43 23.57
CA ASN A 781 -69.25 -6.44 24.63
C ASN A 781 -68.10 -6.12 25.59
N TYR A 782 -68.41 -5.89 26.86
CA TYR A 782 -67.41 -5.46 27.85
C TYR A 782 -67.61 -6.08 29.23
N SER A 783 -66.53 -6.14 29.99
CA SER A 783 -66.48 -6.51 31.41
C SER A 783 -65.45 -5.65 32.11
N LEU A 784 -65.87 -4.80 33.05
CA LEU A 784 -64.98 -4.05 33.94
C LEU A 784 -64.36 -4.95 35.03
N ASP A 785 -65.03 -6.05 35.39
CA ASP A 785 -64.50 -7.02 36.35
C ASP A 785 -63.35 -7.85 35.73
N ASP A 786 -63.47 -8.20 34.44
CA ASP A 786 -62.43 -8.92 33.69
C ASP A 786 -61.52 -7.98 32.86
N LEU A 787 -61.77 -6.67 32.90
CA LEU A 787 -61.09 -5.62 32.12
C LEU A 787 -60.99 -5.93 30.62
N THR A 788 -62.12 -6.24 29.98
CA THR A 788 -62.20 -6.55 28.55
C THR A 788 -63.20 -5.66 27.82
N LEU A 789 -62.90 -5.33 26.56
CA LEU A 789 -63.76 -4.60 25.64
C LEU A 789 -63.61 -5.20 24.23
N VAL A 790 -64.74 -5.42 23.56
CA VAL A 790 -64.81 -5.77 22.15
C VAL A 790 -65.89 -4.92 21.50
N LEU A 791 -65.53 -4.22 20.42
CA LEU A 791 -66.41 -3.45 19.55
C LEU A 791 -66.37 -4.08 18.16
N THR A 792 -67.52 -4.23 17.52
CA THR A 792 -67.62 -4.80 16.16
C THR A 792 -68.63 -4.05 15.30
N ASN A 793 -68.26 -3.80 14.05
CA ASN A 793 -69.16 -3.33 13.00
C ASN A 793 -69.32 -4.41 11.93
N ASP A 794 -70.41 -5.17 12.02
CA ASP A 794 -70.71 -6.27 11.08
C ASP A 794 -70.94 -5.80 9.62
N THR A 795 -71.08 -4.50 9.37
CA THR A 795 -71.31 -3.96 8.02
C THR A 795 -70.01 -3.71 7.27
N THR A 796 -68.99 -3.23 7.98
CA THR A 796 -67.65 -2.88 7.45
C THR A 796 -66.59 -3.92 7.81
N ASP A 797 -66.96 -4.95 8.60
CA ASP A 797 -66.06 -5.94 9.20
C ASP A 797 -64.99 -5.29 10.12
N GLU A 798 -65.25 -4.09 10.64
CA GLU A 798 -64.34 -3.41 11.57
C GLU A 798 -64.47 -3.99 13.00
N MET A 799 -63.36 -4.01 13.72
CA MET A 799 -63.30 -4.51 15.10
C MET A 799 -62.32 -3.68 15.92
N ILE A 800 -62.62 -3.45 17.20
CA ILE A 800 -61.67 -2.96 18.20
C ILE A 800 -61.77 -3.89 19.40
N SER A 801 -60.65 -4.34 19.93
CA SER A 801 -60.61 -5.31 21.01
C SER A 801 -59.51 -4.93 22.00
N ALA A 802 -59.80 -4.99 23.30
CA ALA A 802 -58.84 -4.68 24.35
C ALA A 802 -59.05 -5.58 25.57
N ALA A 803 -57.94 -5.93 26.22
CA ALA A 803 -57.89 -6.60 27.51
C ALA A 803 -56.82 -5.92 28.37
N ALA A 804 -57.08 -5.70 29.65
CA ALA A 804 -56.16 -4.97 30.53
C ALA A 804 -55.89 -5.67 31.86
N SER A 805 -54.80 -5.25 32.53
CA SER A 805 -54.41 -5.75 33.84
C SER A 805 -53.69 -4.67 34.65
N TYR A 806 -54.02 -4.57 35.93
CA TYR A 806 -53.29 -3.74 36.89
C TYR A 806 -51.99 -4.45 37.32
N GLN A 807 -50.86 -3.77 37.20
CA GLN A 807 -49.51 -4.27 37.52
C GLN A 807 -48.77 -3.27 38.43
N GLY A 808 -49.15 -3.23 39.71
CA GLY A 808 -48.56 -2.27 40.67
C GLY A 808 -48.91 -0.84 40.30
N GLU A 809 -47.92 -0.05 39.88
CA GLU A 809 -48.07 1.35 39.45
C GLU A 809 -48.52 1.50 37.98
N GLN A 810 -48.75 0.37 37.28
CA GLN A 810 -49.06 0.35 35.85
C GLN A 810 -50.45 -0.20 35.54
N LEU A 811 -51.11 0.35 34.53
CA LEU A 811 -52.22 -0.31 33.81
C LEU A 811 -51.68 -0.75 32.45
N VAL A 812 -51.61 -2.06 32.24
CA VAL A 812 -51.14 -2.67 30.99
C VAL A 812 -52.35 -3.12 30.18
N VAL A 813 -52.44 -2.67 28.94
CA VAL A 813 -53.54 -2.96 28.02
C VAL A 813 -52.97 -3.61 26.76
N ALA A 814 -53.39 -4.84 26.49
CA ALA A 814 -53.22 -5.45 25.17
C ALA A 814 -54.45 -5.11 24.34
N TRP A 815 -54.24 -4.58 23.14
CA TRP A 815 -55.33 -4.14 22.29
C TRP A 815 -55.09 -4.51 20.83
N GLY A 816 -56.10 -4.29 20.01
CA GLY A 816 -56.12 -4.72 18.63
C GLY A 816 -57.29 -4.11 17.90
N ALA A 817 -57.14 -3.91 16.59
CA ALA A 817 -58.18 -3.30 15.79
C ALA A 817 -58.02 -3.59 14.30
N THR A 818 -59.15 -3.63 13.60
CA THR A 818 -59.23 -3.66 12.15
C THR A 818 -60.19 -2.53 11.76
N LEU A 819 -59.70 -1.51 11.07
CA LEU A 819 -60.43 -0.29 10.70
C LEU A 819 -60.47 -0.15 9.18
N VAL A 820 -61.58 0.34 8.63
CA VAL A 820 -61.81 0.41 7.18
C VAL A 820 -62.30 1.80 6.78
N GLY A 821 -61.47 2.52 6.00
CA GLY A 821 -61.75 3.86 5.49
C GLY A 821 -61.78 3.92 3.97
N GLY A 822 -62.94 3.71 3.35
CA GLY A 822 -63.05 3.69 1.88
C GLY A 822 -62.32 2.50 1.27
N ASP A 823 -61.24 2.75 0.52
CA ASP A 823 -60.34 1.70 -0.01
C ASP A 823 -59.15 1.42 0.93
N ALA A 824 -59.03 2.14 2.06
CA ALA A 824 -57.94 1.97 3.03
C ALA A 824 -58.30 0.99 4.15
N THR A 825 -57.33 0.23 4.65
CA THR A 825 -57.48 -0.66 5.81
C THR A 825 -56.32 -0.45 6.80
N VAL A 826 -56.61 -0.34 8.09
CA VAL A 826 -55.61 -0.27 9.18
C VAL A 826 -55.84 -1.45 10.11
N GLU A 827 -54.85 -2.31 10.25
CA GLU A 827 -54.88 -3.50 11.09
C GLU A 827 -53.78 -3.41 12.16
N LEU A 828 -54.20 -3.48 13.42
CA LEU A 828 -53.32 -3.64 14.58
C LEU A 828 -53.29 -5.12 14.92
N MET A 829 -52.10 -5.73 14.87
CA MET A 829 -51.95 -7.17 15.11
C MET A 829 -52.55 -7.59 16.45
N THR A 830 -53.12 -8.79 16.47
CA THR A 830 -53.68 -9.43 17.67
C THR A 830 -53.33 -10.90 17.74
N ALA A 831 -52.94 -11.39 18.93
CA ALA A 831 -52.68 -12.81 19.15
C ALA A 831 -53.91 -13.69 18.86
N ASP A 832 -53.67 -14.99 18.67
CA ASP A 832 -54.69 -16.05 18.55
C ASP A 832 -55.77 -16.00 19.65
N SER A 833 -55.47 -15.39 20.81
CA SER A 833 -56.47 -15.01 21.82
C SER A 833 -56.02 -13.79 22.64
N GLN A 834 -56.96 -12.92 23.02
CA GLN A 834 -56.72 -11.73 23.87
C GLN A 834 -55.99 -12.03 25.18
N ALA A 835 -56.22 -13.21 25.79
CA ALA A 835 -55.55 -13.59 27.03
C ALA A 835 -54.04 -13.84 26.85
N ASN A 836 -53.63 -14.33 25.68
CA ASN A 836 -52.22 -14.48 25.34
C ASN A 836 -51.60 -13.11 25.08
N ALA A 837 -52.24 -12.26 24.27
CA ALA A 837 -51.78 -10.89 24.01
C ALA A 837 -51.58 -10.08 25.30
N LEU A 838 -52.51 -10.18 26.26
CA LEU A 838 -52.36 -9.53 27.57
C LEU A 838 -51.21 -10.10 28.39
N THR A 839 -50.95 -11.41 28.31
CA THR A 839 -49.82 -12.03 29.01
C THR A 839 -48.50 -11.53 28.44
N ASP A 840 -48.35 -11.53 27.12
CA ASP A 840 -47.15 -11.05 26.44
C ASP A 840 -46.93 -9.55 26.74
N CYS A 841 -48.00 -8.75 26.73
CA CYS A 841 -47.93 -7.34 27.07
C CYS A 841 -47.49 -7.05 28.52
N VAL A 842 -47.97 -7.86 29.48
CA VAL A 842 -47.55 -7.77 30.89
C VAL A 842 -46.09 -8.19 31.06
N ASP A 843 -45.66 -9.25 30.37
CA ASP A 843 -44.26 -9.69 30.40
C ASP A 843 -43.33 -8.65 29.76
N PHE A 844 -43.78 -7.94 28.72
CA PHE A 844 -43.06 -6.83 28.09
C PHE A 844 -42.97 -5.61 29.03
N ALA A 845 -44.09 -5.19 29.63
CA ALA A 845 -44.10 -4.10 30.61
C ALA A 845 -43.18 -4.39 31.83
N ALA A 846 -43.05 -5.66 32.21
CA ALA A 846 -42.13 -6.11 33.25
C ALA A 846 -40.65 -6.23 32.78
N GLY A 847 -40.36 -6.00 31.50
CA GLY A 847 -39.03 -6.13 30.88
C GLY A 847 -38.54 -7.57 30.76
N THR A 848 -39.44 -8.55 30.71
CA THR A 848 -39.12 -9.99 30.62
C THR A 848 -39.01 -10.49 29.18
N ILE A 849 -39.70 -9.82 28.25
CA ILE A 849 -39.64 -10.05 26.79
C ILE A 849 -39.43 -8.70 26.07
N ASP A 850 -39.04 -8.74 24.78
CA ASP A 850 -38.80 -7.54 23.96
C ASP A 850 -39.97 -7.20 23.02
N GLU A 851 -39.89 -6.05 22.34
CA GLU A 851 -40.95 -5.50 21.49
C GLU A 851 -41.28 -6.38 20.27
N THR A 852 -40.38 -7.29 19.86
CA THR A 852 -40.63 -8.21 18.73
C THR A 852 -41.54 -9.38 19.11
N GLN A 853 -41.82 -9.55 20.39
CA GLN A 853 -42.60 -10.65 20.95
C GLN A 853 -44.01 -10.25 21.37
N ILE A 854 -44.40 -8.99 21.15
CA ILE A 854 -45.74 -8.45 21.46
C ILE A 854 -46.50 -8.08 20.18
N ASP A 855 -47.82 -8.12 20.24
CA ASP A 855 -48.65 -7.60 19.15
C ASP A 855 -48.83 -6.07 19.28
N SER A 856 -49.82 -5.63 20.05
CA SER A 856 -50.08 -4.22 20.35
C SER A 856 -50.37 -4.00 21.83
N CYS A 857 -49.63 -3.05 22.41
CA CYS A 857 -49.54 -2.79 23.84
C CYS A 857 -49.69 -1.30 24.14
N LEU A 858 -50.32 -1.01 25.28
CA LEU A 858 -50.46 0.31 25.84
C LEU A 858 -50.24 0.22 27.35
N ILE A 859 -49.30 1.01 27.86
CA ILE A 859 -48.84 0.99 29.25
C ILE A 859 -49.03 2.40 29.80
N PHE A 860 -49.91 2.53 30.78
CA PHE A 860 -50.01 3.74 31.60
C PHE A 860 -49.26 3.52 32.89
N THR A 861 -48.37 4.44 33.23
CA THR A 861 -47.69 4.47 34.53
C THR A 861 -48.22 5.63 35.35
N PHE A 862 -48.62 5.35 36.59
CA PHE A 862 -49.22 6.33 37.50
C PHE A 862 -48.26 6.72 38.63
N ASP A 863 -48.52 7.85 39.29
CA ASP A 863 -47.85 8.24 40.55
C ASP A 863 -48.33 7.38 41.74
N GLY A 864 -47.91 6.12 41.76
CA GLY A 864 -48.20 5.12 42.81
C GLY A 864 -49.06 3.94 42.36
N GLU A 865 -49.25 2.95 43.24
CA GLU A 865 -49.98 1.71 42.93
C GLU A 865 -51.47 1.98 42.60
N VAL A 866 -51.95 1.37 41.51
CA VAL A 866 -53.32 1.50 41.01
C VAL A 866 -54.06 0.16 40.98
N ASP A 867 -55.35 0.20 41.31
CA ASP A 867 -56.30 -0.89 41.15
C ASP A 867 -57.68 -0.34 40.72
N ALA A 868 -58.69 -1.23 40.63
CA ALA A 868 -60.04 -0.86 40.22
C ALA A 868 -60.71 0.20 41.10
N ASP A 869 -60.29 0.37 42.36
CA ASP A 869 -60.85 1.36 43.29
C ASP A 869 -60.02 2.66 43.34
N THR A 870 -58.76 2.66 42.86
CA THR A 870 -57.84 3.80 42.98
C THR A 870 -57.45 4.47 41.67
N VAL A 871 -57.67 3.83 40.52
CA VAL A 871 -57.26 4.33 39.21
C VAL A 871 -57.89 5.69 38.84
N ASP A 872 -59.12 5.97 39.27
CA ASP A 872 -59.85 7.20 38.94
C ASP A 872 -59.23 8.48 39.55
N ASP A 873 -58.49 8.35 40.66
CA ASP A 873 -57.87 9.45 41.39
C ASP A 873 -56.35 9.57 41.12
N ALA A 874 -55.78 8.66 40.31
CA ALA A 874 -54.34 8.55 40.06
C ALA A 874 -53.89 9.45 38.89
N GLU A 875 -52.72 10.08 39.03
CA GLU A 875 -52.10 10.92 38.00
C GLU A 875 -51.18 10.06 37.11
N ILE A 876 -51.35 10.17 35.79
CA ILE A 876 -50.50 9.47 34.82
C ILE A 876 -49.20 10.26 34.65
N VAL A 877 -48.06 9.60 34.85
CA VAL A 877 -46.73 10.21 34.70
C VAL A 877 -46.04 9.81 33.39
N ASN A 878 -46.40 8.66 32.82
CA ASN A 878 -45.86 8.18 31.56
C ASN A 878 -46.90 7.34 30.82
N THR A 879 -46.99 7.53 29.51
CA THR A 879 -47.77 6.68 28.62
C THR A 879 -46.86 6.14 27.53
N GLU A 880 -46.83 4.82 27.36
CA GLU A 880 -46.08 4.14 26.31
C GLU A 880 -47.02 3.25 25.52
N THR A 881 -46.96 3.32 24.20
CA THR A 881 -47.71 2.41 23.34
C THR A 881 -46.82 1.86 22.26
N TRP A 882 -46.95 0.56 21.99
CA TRP A 882 -46.18 -0.20 21.03
C TRP A 882 -47.14 -1.01 20.20
N ASN A 883 -47.27 -0.69 18.92
CA ASN A 883 -48.33 -1.22 18.05
C ASN A 883 -47.75 -1.82 16.78
N HIS A 884 -47.93 -3.13 16.57
CA HIS A 884 -47.66 -3.72 15.26
C HIS A 884 -48.83 -3.37 14.35
N VAL A 885 -48.56 -2.56 13.33
CA VAL A 885 -49.57 -2.02 12.42
C VAL A 885 -49.28 -2.47 10.99
N GLU A 886 -50.31 -2.95 10.31
CA GLU A 886 -50.36 -3.10 8.86
C GLU A 886 -51.40 -2.12 8.30
N ILE A 887 -50.99 -1.27 7.37
CA ILE A 887 -51.81 -0.21 6.78
C ILE A 887 -51.80 -0.43 5.26
N MET A 888 -52.95 -0.74 4.70
CA MET A 888 -53.16 -0.80 3.25
C MET A 888 -53.88 0.46 2.84
N ASP A 889 -53.14 1.54 2.59
CA ASP A 889 -53.67 2.85 2.19
C ASP A 889 -52.77 3.46 1.09
N GLY A 890 -53.32 3.70 -0.10
CA GLY A 890 -52.56 4.14 -1.27
C GLY A 890 -51.87 3.03 -2.05
N GLU A 891 -50.77 3.35 -2.74
CA GLU A 891 -50.10 2.43 -3.68
C GLU A 891 -49.11 1.46 -3.04
N SER A 892 -48.49 1.81 -1.90
CA SER A 892 -47.35 1.07 -1.33
C SER A 892 -47.61 0.39 0.02
N GLY A 893 -48.69 0.70 0.74
CA GLY A 893 -48.98 0.14 2.07
C GLY A 893 -47.86 0.37 3.10
N PHE A 894 -48.09 0.03 4.36
CA PHE A 894 -47.09 0.07 5.43
C PHE A 894 -47.27 -1.16 6.34
N ALA A 895 -46.18 -1.75 6.79
CA ALA A 895 -46.20 -2.80 7.80
C ALA A 895 -45.01 -2.61 8.75
N GLY A 896 -45.27 -2.49 10.05
CA GLY A 896 -44.22 -2.23 11.02
C GLY A 896 -44.70 -1.95 12.43
N MET A 897 -43.83 -1.32 13.21
CA MET A 897 -44.02 -0.94 14.59
C MET A 897 -44.25 0.57 14.69
N LEU A 898 -45.35 0.97 15.35
CA LEU A 898 -45.62 2.33 15.78
C LEU A 898 -45.47 2.41 17.30
N ASN A 899 -44.54 3.21 17.78
CA ASN A 899 -44.34 3.52 19.19
C ASN A 899 -44.68 4.99 19.46
N ILE A 900 -45.44 5.25 20.52
CA ILE A 900 -45.66 6.60 21.04
C ILE A 900 -45.31 6.60 22.53
N THR A 901 -44.49 7.55 22.95
CA THR A 901 -44.17 7.78 24.35
C THR A 901 -44.51 9.22 24.72
N ALA A 902 -45.22 9.42 25.82
CA ALA A 902 -45.52 10.73 26.37
C ALA A 902 -45.13 10.76 27.85
N ASN A 903 -44.15 11.58 28.19
CA ASN A 903 -43.62 11.69 29.53
C ASN A 903 -43.91 13.08 30.10
N ASP A 904 -44.87 13.12 31.03
CA ASP A 904 -45.36 14.34 31.66
C ASP A 904 -44.30 14.96 32.59
N ALA A 905 -43.36 14.17 33.11
CA ALA A 905 -42.29 14.70 33.95
C ALA A 905 -41.22 15.47 33.16
N THR A 906 -41.10 15.22 31.86
CA THR A 906 -40.13 15.89 30.97
C THR A 906 -40.78 16.84 29.97
N ASP A 907 -42.11 16.94 29.94
CA ASP A 907 -42.86 17.68 28.91
C ASP A 907 -42.44 17.26 27.48
N MET A 908 -42.16 15.97 27.28
CA MET A 908 -41.67 15.43 26.01
C MET A 908 -42.61 14.36 25.47
N GLY A 909 -42.93 14.49 24.18
CA GLY A 909 -43.60 13.47 23.39
C GLY A 909 -42.68 12.93 22.30
N THR A 910 -42.65 11.61 22.10
CA THR A 910 -41.95 10.98 20.99
C THR A 910 -42.88 10.04 20.24
N VAL A 911 -42.79 10.06 18.91
CA VAL A 911 -43.46 9.13 18.01
C VAL A 911 -42.37 8.47 17.18
N THR A 912 -42.29 7.15 17.22
CA THR A 912 -41.36 6.36 16.40
C THR A 912 -42.16 5.43 15.51
N LEU A 913 -41.94 5.51 14.21
CA LEU A 913 -42.50 4.59 13.23
C LEU A 913 -41.36 3.84 12.57
N GLU A 914 -41.41 2.51 12.60
CA GLU A 914 -40.35 1.67 12.07
C GLU A 914 -40.94 0.51 11.27
N GLY A 915 -40.55 0.34 10.02
CA GLY A 915 -41.07 -0.76 9.20
C GLY A 915 -40.90 -0.55 7.70
N MET A 916 -41.68 -1.30 6.94
CA MET A 916 -41.62 -1.31 5.48
C MET A 916 -42.81 -0.59 4.87
N SER A 917 -42.57 0.24 3.86
CA SER A 917 -43.60 0.74 2.92
C SER A 917 -43.15 0.45 1.49
N GLY A 918 -43.89 -0.40 0.77
CA GLY A 918 -43.40 -1.01 -0.46
C GLY A 918 -42.09 -1.79 -0.25
N ASP A 919 -41.04 -1.41 -0.97
CA ASP A 919 -39.69 -2.01 -0.86
C ASP A 919 -38.77 -1.22 0.10
N LEU A 920 -39.26 -0.15 0.74
CA LEU A 920 -38.46 0.75 1.58
C LEU A 920 -38.59 0.38 3.07
N ASP A 921 -37.49 -0.02 3.70
CA ASP A 921 -37.37 -0.21 5.15
C ASP A 921 -36.80 1.06 5.81
N PHE A 922 -37.55 1.65 6.74
CA PHE A 922 -37.24 2.95 7.31
C PHE A 922 -37.62 3.08 8.79
N LYS A 923 -37.09 4.12 9.43
CA LYS A 923 -37.44 4.58 10.77
C LYS A 923 -37.67 6.09 10.77
N VAL A 924 -38.87 6.52 11.13
CA VAL A 924 -39.21 7.92 11.39
C VAL A 924 -39.27 8.13 12.90
N MET A 925 -38.66 9.20 13.39
CA MET A 925 -38.74 9.64 14.78
C MET A 925 -39.18 11.10 14.82
N GLY A 926 -40.38 11.34 15.32
CA GLY A 926 -40.87 12.66 15.69
C GLY A 926 -40.68 12.89 17.18
N MET A 927 -40.21 14.07 17.57
CA MET A 927 -40.10 14.49 18.95
C MET A 927 -40.68 15.89 19.11
N VAL A 928 -41.44 16.11 20.18
CA VAL A 928 -41.97 17.41 20.59
C VAL A 928 -41.49 17.68 22.02
N ASP A 929 -40.84 18.82 22.21
CA ASP A 929 -40.44 19.34 23.52
C ASP A 929 -41.31 20.57 23.84
N SER A 930 -42.21 20.42 24.81
CA SER A 930 -43.10 21.48 25.30
C SER A 930 -42.62 22.13 26.60
N SER A 931 -41.36 21.92 27.00
CA SER A 931 -40.79 22.51 28.21
C SER A 931 -40.49 24.02 28.08
N GLY A 932 -40.52 24.55 26.86
CA GLY A 932 -40.22 25.93 26.50
C GLY A 932 -41.42 26.90 26.47
N ASP A 933 -41.17 28.14 26.02
CA ASP A 933 -42.24 29.15 25.78
C ASP A 933 -43.03 28.86 24.47
N GLU A 934 -42.44 28.08 23.57
CA GLU A 934 -43.02 27.57 22.33
C GLU A 934 -42.51 26.13 22.14
N ASP A 935 -43.35 25.26 21.58
CA ASP A 935 -43.01 23.86 21.36
C ASP A 935 -41.94 23.73 20.27
N GLU A 936 -40.85 23.04 20.56
CA GLU A 936 -39.83 22.68 19.58
C GLU A 936 -40.12 21.27 19.06
N SER A 937 -40.14 21.09 17.73
CA SER A 937 -40.32 19.76 17.14
C SER A 937 -39.13 19.36 16.28
N THR A 938 -38.75 18.09 16.40
CA THR A 938 -37.74 17.43 15.56
C THR A 938 -38.36 16.26 14.81
N LEU A 939 -37.96 16.08 13.56
CA LEU A 939 -38.30 14.95 12.70
C LEU A 939 -37.02 14.38 12.11
N ASP A 940 -36.73 13.13 12.45
CA ASP A 940 -35.64 12.36 11.87
C ASP A 940 -36.20 11.19 11.05
N VAL A 941 -35.69 11.01 9.82
CA VAL A 941 -36.04 9.90 8.95
C VAL A 941 -34.77 9.16 8.56
N MET A 942 -34.70 7.87 8.89
CA MET A 942 -33.57 6.99 8.62
C MET A 942 -34.01 5.85 7.72
N VAL A 943 -33.19 5.48 6.73
CA VAL A 943 -33.47 4.32 5.86
C VAL A 943 -32.60 3.14 6.30
N LYS A 944 -33.22 2.03 6.71
CA LYS A 944 -32.54 0.86 7.30
C LYS A 944 -31.99 -0.13 6.27
N GLY A 945 -32.64 -0.23 5.12
CA GLY A 945 -32.25 -1.14 4.01
C GLY A 945 -31.00 -0.72 3.23
N ASP A 946 -30.45 0.46 3.51
CA ASP A 946 -29.25 1.01 2.86
C ASP A 946 -28.04 0.97 3.82
N THR A 947 -27.71 -0.25 4.27
CA THR A 947 -26.61 -0.50 5.22
C THR A 947 -25.23 -0.05 4.73
N ALA A 948 -25.09 0.38 3.47
CA ALA A 948 -23.85 0.93 2.93
C ALA A 948 -23.74 2.46 3.15
N MET A 949 -24.86 3.21 3.18
CA MET A 949 -24.83 4.67 3.23
C MET A 949 -25.43 5.31 4.48
N GLY A 950 -26.25 4.63 5.29
CA GLY A 950 -26.78 5.23 6.52
C GLY A 950 -27.50 6.58 6.32
N TYR A 951 -28.42 6.67 5.35
CA TYR A 951 -29.14 7.90 5.04
C TYR A 951 -29.95 8.42 6.24
N THR A 952 -29.83 9.72 6.54
CA THR A 952 -30.66 10.43 7.52
C THR A 952 -31.15 11.77 6.95
N LEU A 953 -32.45 12.02 7.01
CA LEU A 953 -33.02 13.36 6.86
C LEU A 953 -33.44 13.85 8.25
N SER A 954 -32.93 15.01 8.67
CA SER A 954 -33.30 15.65 9.94
C SER A 954 -33.92 17.02 9.69
N LEU A 955 -34.96 17.35 10.45
CA LEU A 955 -35.62 18.66 10.46
C LEU A 955 -35.96 19.04 11.89
N THR A 956 -35.50 20.21 12.33
CA THR A 956 -35.82 20.75 13.65
C THR A 956 -36.30 22.19 13.53
N GLY A 957 -37.22 22.60 14.40
CA GLY A 957 -37.62 23.99 14.51
C GLY A 957 -38.84 24.22 15.38
N MET A 958 -39.16 25.51 15.51
CA MET A 958 -40.37 26.02 16.15
C MET A 958 -41.35 26.51 15.08
N GLU A 959 -42.65 26.52 15.38
CA GLU A 959 -43.69 26.94 14.43
C GLU A 959 -43.47 28.38 13.94
N SER A 960 -43.00 29.28 14.82
CA SER A 960 -42.78 30.70 14.53
C SER A 960 -41.53 31.00 13.68
N GLU A 961 -40.52 30.14 13.71
CA GLU A 961 -39.24 30.31 13.01
C GLU A 961 -39.12 29.46 11.74
N GLY A 962 -39.94 28.40 11.63
CA GLY A 962 -39.89 27.42 10.55
C GLY A 962 -38.91 26.28 10.83
N TYR A 963 -39.02 25.21 10.05
CA TYR A 963 -38.22 23.99 10.23
C TYR A 963 -37.08 23.93 9.21
N THR A 964 -35.87 23.69 9.70
CA THR A 964 -34.67 23.51 8.90
C THR A 964 -33.87 22.32 9.40
N GLY A 965 -33.09 21.72 8.53
CA GLY A 965 -32.14 20.68 8.91
C GLY A 965 -31.34 20.22 7.72
N ASP A 966 -30.93 18.96 7.70
CA ASP A 966 -30.01 18.47 6.70
C ASP A 966 -30.21 17.02 6.32
N VAL A 967 -29.72 16.69 5.13
CA VAL A 967 -29.65 15.33 4.60
C VAL A 967 -28.22 14.85 4.78
N LYS A 968 -28.05 13.76 5.50
CA LYS A 968 -26.75 13.14 5.78
C LYS A 968 -26.66 11.73 5.22
N ALA A 969 -25.45 11.33 4.86
CA ALA A 969 -25.11 9.96 4.49
C ALA A 969 -23.64 9.67 4.84
N MET A 970 -23.30 8.39 4.96
CA MET A 970 -21.96 7.87 5.21
C MET A 970 -21.05 8.13 4.02
N TYR A 971 -19.90 8.70 4.30
CA TYR A 971 -18.80 8.88 3.36
C TYR A 971 -17.48 8.70 4.13
N ASN A 972 -16.60 7.83 3.63
CA ASN A 972 -15.32 7.49 4.28
C ASN A 972 -15.45 7.09 5.77
N GLY A 973 -16.53 6.38 6.12
CA GLY A 973 -16.77 5.92 7.50
C GLY A 973 -17.37 6.96 8.45
N GLU A 974 -17.68 8.17 7.97
CA GLU A 974 -18.29 9.24 8.76
C GLU A 974 -19.60 9.76 8.14
N MET A 975 -20.54 10.20 8.97
CA MET A 975 -21.80 10.82 8.51
C MET A 975 -21.58 12.26 8.07
N MET A 976 -21.72 12.51 6.77
CA MET A 976 -21.50 13.81 6.13
C MET A 976 -22.80 14.40 5.60
N SER A 977 -22.91 15.73 5.59
CA SER A 977 -24.06 16.44 5.03
C SER A 977 -23.97 16.57 3.50
N PHE A 978 -25.06 16.24 2.81
CA PHE A 978 -25.22 16.26 1.35
C PHE A 978 -26.28 17.27 0.87
N GLY A 979 -26.97 17.93 1.79
CA GLY A 979 -27.90 19.00 1.46
C GLY A 979 -28.56 19.59 2.69
N THR A 980 -29.12 20.79 2.53
CA THR A 980 -29.92 21.46 3.55
C THR A 980 -31.40 21.26 3.24
N ALA A 981 -32.14 20.77 4.23
CA ALA A 981 -33.58 20.56 4.13
C ALA A 981 -34.34 21.73 4.76
N THR A 982 -35.46 22.13 4.15
CA THR A 982 -36.35 23.17 4.68
C THR A 982 -37.79 22.76 4.45
N LYS A 983 -38.65 22.94 5.45
CA LYS A 983 -40.09 22.67 5.30
C LYS A 983 -40.71 23.63 4.28
N VAL A 984 -41.50 23.09 3.37
CA VAL A 984 -42.33 23.83 2.41
C VAL A 984 -43.80 23.45 2.58
N THR A 985 -44.70 24.08 1.82
CA THR A 985 -46.11 23.71 1.84
C THR A 985 -46.27 22.27 1.33
N ASN A 986 -46.79 21.37 2.20
CA ASN A 986 -47.03 19.95 1.93
C ASN A 986 -45.76 19.13 1.58
N GLY A 987 -44.63 19.41 2.25
CA GLY A 987 -43.42 18.58 2.12
C GLY A 987 -42.13 19.29 2.52
N VAL A 988 -41.02 18.87 1.89
CA VAL A 988 -39.65 19.34 2.19
C VAL A 988 -38.97 19.76 0.90
N SER A 989 -38.24 20.87 0.91
CA SER A 989 -37.32 21.25 -0.16
C SER A 989 -35.90 20.99 0.30
N ILE A 990 -35.13 20.26 -0.51
CA ILE A 990 -33.72 20.00 -0.23
C ILE A 990 -32.87 20.79 -1.24
N THR A 991 -31.93 21.57 -0.71
CA THR A 991 -30.85 22.19 -1.51
C THR A 991 -29.61 21.32 -1.35
N TYR A 992 -29.24 20.61 -2.40
CA TYR A 992 -28.11 19.68 -2.40
C TYR A 992 -26.76 20.39 -2.54
N ILE A 993 -25.67 19.69 -2.22
CA ILE A 993 -24.30 20.22 -2.33
C ILE A 993 -23.89 20.60 -3.77
N ASP A 994 -24.58 20.09 -4.79
CA ASP A 994 -24.40 20.49 -6.19
C ASP A 994 -25.20 21.74 -6.59
N GLY A 995 -25.84 22.39 -5.61
CA GLY A 995 -26.67 23.58 -5.81
C GLY A 995 -28.07 23.30 -6.37
N ASP A 996 -28.39 22.04 -6.66
CA ASP A 996 -29.71 21.65 -7.14
C ASP A 996 -30.74 21.76 -6.01
N VAL A 997 -31.90 22.32 -6.33
CA VAL A 997 -32.98 22.54 -5.36
C VAL A 997 -34.18 21.71 -5.80
N VAL A 998 -34.41 20.62 -5.08
CA VAL A 998 -35.50 19.69 -5.38
C VAL A 998 -36.61 19.84 -4.33
N PRO A 999 -37.83 20.22 -4.73
CA PRO A 999 -38.98 20.17 -3.85
C PRO A 999 -39.59 18.76 -3.85
N TYR A 1000 -39.62 18.12 -2.69
CA TYR A 1000 -40.34 16.87 -2.45
C TYR A 1000 -41.72 17.22 -1.89
N THR A 1001 -42.69 17.37 -2.79
CA THR A 1001 -44.09 17.73 -2.48
C THR A 1001 -44.98 16.48 -2.46
N ASP A 1002 -46.09 16.53 -1.71
CA ASP A 1002 -47.04 15.42 -1.48
C ASP A 1002 -46.56 14.36 -0.46
N VAL A 1003 -45.66 14.75 0.43
CA VAL A 1003 -45.27 13.95 1.60
C VAL A 1003 -46.26 14.24 2.73
N ASP A 1004 -47.39 13.53 2.76
CA ASP A 1004 -48.34 13.56 3.89
C ASP A 1004 -47.80 12.67 5.03
N LEU A 1005 -46.79 13.16 5.74
CA LEU A 1005 -46.41 12.63 7.05
C LEU A 1005 -47.38 13.25 8.06
N ILE A 1006 -48.37 12.45 8.48
CA ILE A 1006 -49.27 12.63 9.64
C ILE A 1006 -49.29 14.08 10.17
N ASP A 1007 -50.36 14.82 9.87
CA ASP A 1007 -50.60 16.17 10.39
C ASP A 1007 -50.65 16.15 11.93
N ALA A 1008 -49.50 16.41 12.57
CA ALA A 1008 -49.30 16.33 14.02
C ALA A 1008 -50.11 17.36 14.84
N SER A 1009 -50.83 18.27 14.19
CA SER A 1009 -51.70 19.25 14.85
C SER A 1009 -53.12 18.74 15.11
N LYS A 1010 -53.41 17.51 14.68
CA LYS A 1010 -54.66 16.78 14.92
C LYS A 1010 -54.36 15.49 15.65
#